data_AF-A0A3S0ZY29-F1
#
_entry.id   AF-A0A3S0ZY29-F1
#
_cell.length_a   1.000
_cell.length_b   1.000
_cell.length_c   1.000
_cell.angle_alpha   90.00
_cell.angle_beta   90.00
_cell.angle_gamma   90.00
#
_symmetry.space_group_name_H-M   'P 1'
#
loop_
_entity.id
_entity.type
_entity.pdbx_description
1 polymer ?
#
loop_
_entity_poly.entity_id
_entity_poly.type
_entity_poly.pdbx_seq_one_letter_code
_entity_poly.pdbx_strand_id
1 'polypeptide(L)'
;MIATSILSTAGFYTWQNLPTNDIIVLLANFEGSASKHKNYRVTKNIFDSLDDATKGFPGVKIQRLNKTITEQKDARNEGKKHKATIVIWGDYGATDVAVQLSAHFEVLRSLKELPKIKRLEKTADVSELKSFKLQTSVSNEMIYLSLVTIGIIRYKASDLDKAIASFSDALKMKKSVPTLDKSIVHFYKGNAYAQKKYYDNAITDYNQAINLDSNLVNAYYNRGLAYYYKKDYDRAITDYNQVIKLDPNLAEVYKNRGLAYADKKDYERAIADYNQALKLDPKLVNAYNNRGVAYYYKKDYERAIADYNQALKLNPDDAKAYNNRGNVYYYQKDYDRAIGDYTKALKIDPDLAEAYKNRGLAYADKKDYDRAMADYNQALKLDPNLAETDKAQDLPGVGKANQKDTNKSLTDDSKILKVNSDDAKDYKKRGNTYYRKKDYDRAIADYNRAIQLNPNDAKAYKNRGNAYYYKKDYNRAIADYNQVLKINPYDAEAYNNRGLVYIEKKDYNRAIANYNQAIKLNPNLAEAYNNRGNAYYYKKNYNHAIANYNRAIKLDSSLIKAYYNRGQAYYYKKDYDRAIADYNQVLKLNPDDAKVYYNRGLAYYYKKDYDRAIADYNQAIKLNPDDAKVYYNRGLAYYYKQDYDRAIADYDQALRLDPYDAKAYNNRGNAYYPKQEYDRAIADYNRAIQLDPNLVEAYNNRGNAYYPKQEYDRAIADYNQAIKLNPNLAEVYGNRCQIYLRKGEYERAISDCNQALILNPKLPDAYYNRGIAYKDQGSTDKATKDFEKVLELDSDQELRQKAEKQLQELGTK
;
A
#
# COMPACT_ATOMS: atom_id res chain seq x y z
N MET A 1 -0.25 -1.98 23.90
CA MET A 1 -0.64 -2.09 25.32
C MET A 1 0.10 -3.27 25.94
N ILE A 2 1.11 -3.03 26.78
CA ILE A 2 1.63 -4.03 27.72
C ILE A 2 1.80 -3.28 29.03
N ALA A 3 0.70 -3.19 29.75
CA ALA A 3 0.64 -2.70 31.12
C ALA A 3 -0.22 -3.69 31.91
N THR A 4 0.30 -4.91 32.05
CA THR A 4 -0.17 -5.99 32.93
C THR A 4 0.82 -7.15 32.71
N SER A 5 1.44 -7.82 33.67
CA SER A 5 1.41 -7.77 35.13
C SER A 5 2.59 -8.67 35.58
N ILE A 6 3.68 -8.10 36.08
CA ILE A 6 4.62 -8.85 36.93
C ILE A 6 4.44 -8.33 38.35
N LEU A 7 3.35 -8.77 38.96
CA LEU A 7 3.17 -8.88 40.39
C LEU A 7 2.28 -10.12 40.54
N SER A 8 2.93 -11.25 40.83
CA SER A 8 2.22 -12.45 41.22
C SER A 8 1.38 -12.13 42.47
N THR A 9 0.07 -12.22 42.32
CA THR A 9 -0.87 -12.27 43.43
C THR A 9 -0.69 -13.61 44.14
N ALA A 10 0.08 -13.61 45.23
CA ALA A 10 0.03 -14.66 46.24
C ALA A 10 -0.40 -14.05 47.59
N GLY A 11 -1.68 -14.24 47.91
CA GLY A 11 -2.23 -14.18 49.27
C GLY A 11 -2.84 -12.85 49.69
N PHE A 12 -4.17 -12.80 49.62
CA PHE A 12 -5.09 -11.82 50.19
C PHE A 12 -4.73 -11.36 51.62
N TYR A 13 -4.69 -10.04 51.84
CA TYR A 13 -5.63 -9.26 52.66
C TYR A 13 -5.25 -7.78 52.48
N THR A 14 -5.95 -7.09 51.58
CA THR A 14 -5.92 -5.64 51.46
C THR A 14 -6.71 -5.04 52.63
N TRP A 15 -6.08 -4.19 53.43
CA TRP A 15 -6.79 -3.00 53.89
C TRP A 15 -6.61 -1.96 52.78
N GLN A 16 -7.62 -1.89 51.91
CA GLN A 16 -7.97 -0.87 50.91
C GLN A 16 -6.85 -0.16 50.11
N ASN A 17 -7.07 -0.01 48.80
CA ASN A 17 -6.33 0.92 47.94
C ASN A 17 -6.13 2.26 48.67
N LEU A 18 -4.88 2.65 48.89
CA LEU A 18 -4.58 3.88 49.59
C LEU A 18 -4.85 5.07 48.67
N PRO A 19 -5.62 6.08 49.10
CA PRO A 19 -5.71 7.33 48.37
C PRO A 19 -4.31 7.94 48.27
N THR A 20 -3.85 8.24 47.05
CA THR A 20 -2.56 8.89 46.77
C THR A 20 -2.43 10.28 47.42
N ASN A 21 -3.54 10.84 47.86
CA ASN A 21 -3.65 12.20 48.36
C ASN A 21 -3.66 12.33 49.89
N ASP A 22 -3.65 11.22 50.65
CA ASP A 22 -3.77 11.24 52.13
C ASP A 22 -2.69 10.37 52.82
N ILE A 23 -1.41 10.60 52.51
CA ILE A 23 -0.30 9.93 53.19
C ILE A 23 -0.02 10.65 54.51
N ILE A 24 -0.37 10.02 55.63
CA ILE A 24 -0.16 10.58 56.97
C ILE A 24 1.07 9.94 57.62
N VAL A 25 2.05 10.76 58.01
CA VAL A 25 3.19 10.35 58.85
C VAL A 25 2.89 10.82 60.27
N LEU A 26 2.60 9.88 61.16
CA LEU A 26 2.28 10.15 62.56
C LEU A 26 3.54 10.07 63.41
N LEU A 27 3.90 11.16 64.09
CA LEU A 27 5.07 11.24 64.96
C LEU A 27 4.66 11.37 66.42
N ALA A 28 4.92 10.34 67.21
CA ALA A 28 4.71 10.32 68.66
C ALA A 28 5.86 10.98 69.43
N ASN A 29 5.59 11.35 70.68
CA ASN A 29 6.64 11.84 71.58
C ASN A 29 7.59 10.70 71.93
N PHE A 30 8.89 11.01 72.00
CA PHE A 30 9.89 10.05 72.43
C PHE A 30 9.90 9.99 73.97
N GLU A 31 9.92 8.78 74.54
CA GLU A 31 10.01 8.57 75.98
C GLU A 31 11.44 8.78 76.50
N GLY A 32 11.65 9.19 77.76
CA GLY A 32 13.00 9.16 78.32
C GLY A 32 13.07 9.15 79.85
N SER A 33 14.14 8.56 80.39
CA SER A 33 14.36 8.32 81.83
C SER A 33 15.05 9.48 82.59
N ALA A 34 15.53 10.50 81.88
CA ALA A 34 16.34 11.56 82.48
C ALA A 34 15.48 12.69 83.09
N SER A 35 15.15 12.56 84.38
CA SER A 35 14.44 13.59 85.17
C SER A 35 15.12 14.97 85.15
N LYS A 36 16.45 15.03 84.90
CA LYS A 36 17.25 16.27 84.82
C LYS A 36 17.39 16.86 83.41
N HIS A 37 17.00 16.14 82.35
CA HIS A 37 17.22 16.57 80.96
C HIS A 37 15.98 16.38 80.07
N LYS A 38 14.80 16.80 80.57
CA LYS A 38 13.50 16.80 79.84
C LYS A 38 13.46 17.63 78.54
N ASN A 39 14.54 18.34 78.18
CA ASN A 39 14.54 19.39 77.17
C ASN A 39 15.36 19.09 75.90
N TYR A 40 15.75 17.84 75.65
CA TYR A 40 16.21 17.50 74.30
C TYR A 40 14.99 17.54 73.39
N ARG A 41 14.85 18.60 72.60
CA ARG A 41 13.74 18.84 71.66
C ARG A 41 13.73 17.84 70.49
N VAL A 42 13.96 16.56 70.75
CA VAL A 42 14.15 15.47 69.77
C VAL A 42 12.93 15.34 68.87
N THR A 43 11.74 15.14 69.46
CA THR A 43 10.49 15.06 68.69
C THR A 43 10.22 16.32 67.89
N LYS A 44 10.51 17.50 68.44
CA LYS A 44 10.31 18.77 67.72
C LYS A 44 11.25 18.87 66.52
N ASN A 45 12.54 18.59 66.70
CA ASN A 45 13.51 18.65 65.62
C ASN A 45 13.21 17.63 64.52
N ILE A 46 12.83 16.40 64.88
CA ILE A 46 12.41 15.37 63.90
C ILE A 46 11.14 15.83 63.17
N PHE A 47 10.16 16.38 63.89
CA PHE A 47 8.94 16.93 63.29
C PHE A 47 9.27 18.03 62.28
N ASP A 48 9.98 19.07 62.71
CA ASP A 48 10.32 20.24 61.89
C ASP A 48 11.12 19.80 60.64
N SER A 49 12.05 18.86 60.79
CA SER A 49 12.85 18.34 59.66
C SER A 49 12.03 17.49 58.69
N LEU A 50 11.11 16.66 59.19
CA LEU A 50 10.20 15.87 58.35
C LEU A 50 9.18 16.76 57.63
N ASP A 51 8.63 17.75 58.32
CA ASP A 51 7.69 18.71 57.76
C ASP A 51 8.35 19.50 56.63
N ASP A 52 9.56 20.04 56.87
CA ASP A 52 10.32 20.75 55.84
C ASP A 52 10.65 19.85 54.64
N ALA A 53 11.16 18.64 54.90
CA ALA A 53 11.49 17.68 53.84
C ALA A 53 10.26 17.19 53.06
N THR A 54 9.04 17.31 53.61
CA THR A 54 7.81 16.87 52.96
C THR A 54 6.91 18.01 52.46
N LYS A 55 7.25 19.27 52.76
CA LYS A 55 6.48 20.50 52.47
C LYS A 55 6.10 20.66 50.99
N GLY A 56 6.94 20.16 50.10
CA GLY A 56 6.73 20.21 48.65
C GLY A 56 5.96 19.03 48.06
N PHE A 57 5.47 18.09 48.87
CA PHE A 57 4.84 16.85 48.39
C PHE A 57 3.32 16.86 48.60
N PRO A 58 2.51 17.12 47.55
CA PRO A 58 1.06 17.18 47.66
C PRO A 58 0.47 15.89 48.24
N GLY A 59 -0.39 16.03 49.25
CA GLY A 59 -1.07 14.91 49.89
C GLY A 59 -0.22 14.12 50.90
N VAL A 60 0.93 14.64 51.32
CA VAL A 60 1.66 14.13 52.49
C VAL A 60 1.41 15.07 53.67
N LYS A 61 0.97 14.52 54.80
CA LYS A 61 0.71 15.26 56.04
C LYS A 61 1.53 14.70 57.19
N ILE A 62 2.36 15.53 57.81
CA ILE A 62 3.04 15.18 59.06
C ILE A 62 2.10 15.55 60.22
N GLN A 63 1.74 14.57 61.05
CA GLN A 63 0.87 14.77 62.19
C GLN A 63 1.63 14.45 63.48
N ARG A 64 1.69 15.42 64.39
CA ARG A 64 2.24 15.21 65.72
C ARG A 64 1.19 14.59 66.64
N LEU A 65 1.58 13.53 67.34
CA LEU A 65 0.81 12.90 68.40
C LEU A 65 1.40 13.32 69.75
N ASN A 66 0.63 14.07 70.54
CA ASN A 66 1.03 14.49 71.89
C ASN A 66 0.87 13.35 72.91
N LYS A 67 1.43 12.18 72.60
CA LYS A 67 1.39 10.95 73.40
C LYS A 67 2.72 10.22 73.23
N THR A 68 3.19 9.60 74.31
CA THR A 68 4.34 8.68 74.27
C THR A 68 3.87 7.28 73.90
N ILE A 69 4.62 6.59 73.05
CA ILE A 69 4.35 5.19 72.65
C ILE A 69 5.56 4.36 73.04
N THR A 70 5.33 3.28 73.78
CA THR A 70 6.38 2.40 74.31
C THR A 70 6.34 1.01 73.67
N GLU A 71 5.17 0.60 73.15
CA GLU A 71 4.97 -0.69 72.52
C GLU A 71 4.52 -0.59 71.06
N GLN A 72 4.98 -1.51 70.21
CA GLN A 72 4.61 -1.58 68.79
C GLN A 72 3.10 -1.78 68.57
N LYS A 73 2.42 -2.50 69.48
CA LYS A 73 0.97 -2.70 69.41
C LYS A 73 0.22 -1.38 69.51
N ASP A 74 0.66 -0.48 70.39
CA ASP A 74 0.08 0.84 70.57
C ASP A 74 0.36 1.76 69.39
N ALA A 75 1.55 1.69 68.80
CA ALA A 75 1.86 2.38 67.54
C ALA A 75 0.88 1.99 66.42
N ARG A 76 0.59 0.69 66.27
CA ARG A 76 -0.38 0.19 65.30
C ARG A 76 -1.81 0.66 65.58
N ASN A 77 -2.22 0.68 66.85
CA ASN A 77 -3.54 1.14 67.25
C ASN A 77 -3.73 2.64 66.98
N GLU A 78 -2.78 3.46 67.43
CA GLU A 78 -2.83 4.91 67.20
C GLU A 78 -2.74 5.23 65.72
N GLY A 79 -1.86 4.57 64.97
CA GLY A 79 -1.80 4.81 63.53
C GLY A 79 -3.06 4.36 62.79
N LYS A 80 -3.76 3.30 63.21
CA LYS A 80 -5.10 2.97 62.67
C LYS A 80 -6.12 4.07 62.95
N LYS A 81 -6.18 4.55 64.20
CA LYS A 81 -7.09 5.64 64.63
C LYS A 81 -6.86 6.92 63.83
N HIS A 82 -5.60 7.27 63.59
CA HIS A 82 -5.19 8.47 62.88
C HIS A 82 -5.10 8.28 61.36
N LYS A 83 -5.47 7.11 60.85
CA LYS A 83 -5.34 6.74 59.44
C LYS A 83 -3.90 6.93 58.91
N ALA A 84 -2.90 6.76 59.78
CA ALA A 84 -1.50 6.91 59.48
C ALA A 84 -0.98 5.82 58.54
N THR A 85 -0.13 6.24 57.60
CA THR A 85 0.65 5.36 56.72
C THR A 85 1.93 4.93 57.40
N ILE A 86 2.59 5.86 58.08
CA ILE A 86 3.83 5.65 58.82
C ILE A 86 3.61 6.12 60.26
N VAL A 87 4.09 5.36 61.23
CA VAL A 87 4.16 5.79 62.64
C VAL A 87 5.61 5.78 63.08
N ILE A 88 6.05 6.90 63.65
CA ILE A 88 7.39 7.11 64.19
C ILE A 88 7.26 7.36 65.69
N TRP A 89 7.97 6.58 66.50
CA TRP A 89 8.08 6.77 67.94
C TRP A 89 9.45 6.34 68.41
N GLY A 90 9.74 6.51 69.70
CA GLY A 90 11.04 6.13 70.22
C GLY A 90 11.22 6.44 71.68
N ASP A 91 12.44 6.20 72.12
CA ASP A 91 12.89 6.43 73.47
C ASP A 91 14.32 6.97 73.46
N TYR A 92 14.68 7.67 74.51
CA TYR A 92 16.05 8.10 74.78
C TYR A 92 16.42 7.86 76.24
N GLY A 93 17.56 7.22 76.44
CA GLY A 93 18.13 6.96 77.76
C GLY A 93 19.42 7.74 77.94
N ALA A 94 19.59 8.47 79.05
CA ALA A 94 20.82 9.19 79.34
C ALA A 94 21.51 8.61 80.59
N THR A 95 22.82 8.42 80.48
CA THR A 95 23.76 8.29 81.62
C THR A 95 24.60 9.56 81.72
N ASP A 96 25.47 9.68 82.73
CA ASP A 96 26.36 10.84 82.89
C ASP A 96 27.38 10.99 81.73
N VAL A 97 27.63 9.91 80.99
CA VAL A 97 28.67 9.84 79.93
C VAL A 97 28.09 9.66 78.52
N ALA A 98 26.96 8.98 78.35
CA ALA A 98 26.40 8.69 77.03
C ALA A 98 24.86 8.80 77.00
N VAL A 99 24.33 9.15 75.84
CA VAL A 99 22.89 9.11 75.55
C VAL A 99 22.62 8.21 74.36
N GLN A 100 21.66 7.32 74.56
CA GLN A 100 21.11 6.44 73.55
C GLN A 100 19.80 7.03 73.04
N LEU A 101 19.64 7.08 71.73
CA LEU A 101 18.40 7.45 71.04
C LEU A 101 17.96 6.26 70.19
N SER A 102 16.75 5.79 70.46
CA SER A 102 16.14 4.66 69.78
C SER A 102 14.91 5.13 69.03
N ALA A 103 14.92 5.03 67.70
CA ALA A 103 13.78 5.35 66.86
C ALA A 103 13.17 4.07 66.28
N HIS A 104 11.85 3.99 66.35
CA HIS A 104 11.02 2.96 65.74
C HIS A 104 10.28 3.55 64.55
N PHE A 105 10.26 2.81 63.45
CA PHE A 105 9.59 3.17 62.20
C PHE A 105 8.65 2.03 61.80
N GLU A 106 7.34 2.27 61.81
CA GLU A 106 6.34 1.28 61.43
C GLU A 106 5.55 1.76 60.22
N VAL A 107 5.45 0.92 59.20
CA VAL A 107 4.58 1.15 58.04
C VAL A 107 3.30 0.36 58.25
N LEU A 108 2.17 1.06 58.35
CA LEU A 108 0.87 0.45 58.67
C LEU A 108 0.02 0.15 57.44
N ARG A 109 0.34 0.76 56.30
CA ARG A 109 -0.47 0.75 55.08
C ARG A 109 0.41 0.40 53.87
N SER A 110 0.52 -0.92 53.59
CA SER A 110 1.22 -1.63 52.48
C SER A 110 2.74 -1.35 52.33
N LEU A 111 3.67 -2.29 52.14
CA LEU A 111 3.69 -3.59 51.42
C LEU A 111 4.27 -4.75 52.26
N LYS A 112 3.99 -5.99 51.84
CA LYS A 112 4.68 -7.25 52.24
C LYS A 112 6.20 -7.26 51.92
N GLU A 113 6.67 -6.31 51.11
CA GLU A 113 7.99 -6.28 50.46
C GLU A 113 8.94 -5.19 50.99
N LEU A 114 8.49 -4.32 51.91
CA LEU A 114 9.41 -3.41 52.59
C LEU A 114 10.23 -4.23 53.60
N PRO A 115 11.58 -4.17 53.58
CA PRO A 115 12.38 -4.86 54.57
C PRO A 115 11.96 -4.40 55.95
N LYS A 116 11.80 -5.34 56.90
CA LYS A 116 11.53 -5.00 58.30
C LYS A 116 12.67 -4.12 58.78
N ILE A 117 12.37 -2.84 58.99
CA ILE A 117 13.36 -1.89 59.47
C ILE A 117 13.59 -2.24 60.93
N LYS A 118 14.80 -2.73 61.24
CA LYS A 118 15.21 -2.98 62.62
C LYS A 118 15.15 -1.67 63.40
N ARG A 119 14.90 -1.77 64.71
CA ARG A 119 14.98 -0.63 65.63
C ARG A 119 16.28 0.11 65.39
N LEU A 120 16.18 1.42 65.20
CA LEU A 120 17.31 2.25 64.84
C LEU A 120 17.85 2.87 66.12
N GLU A 121 18.88 2.23 66.68
CA GLU A 121 19.51 2.63 67.93
C GLU A 121 20.84 3.34 67.64
N LYS A 122 21.01 4.54 68.20
CA LYS A 122 22.27 5.29 68.12
C LYS A 122 22.67 5.79 69.49
N THR A 123 23.93 5.63 69.83
CA THR A 123 24.52 6.11 71.07
C THR A 123 25.58 7.15 70.76
N ALA A 124 25.60 8.25 71.51
CA ALA A 124 26.65 9.26 71.44
C ALA A 124 26.93 9.86 72.82
N ASP A 125 28.07 10.50 72.99
CA ASP A 125 28.39 11.24 74.21
C ASP A 125 27.41 12.40 74.44
N VAL A 126 27.20 12.78 75.70
CA VAL A 126 26.30 13.89 76.08
C VAL A 126 26.69 15.21 75.39
N SER A 127 27.97 15.39 75.07
CA SER A 127 28.50 16.56 74.34
C SER A 127 27.99 16.64 72.90
N GLU A 128 27.78 15.52 72.21
CA GLU A 128 27.26 15.47 70.84
C GLU A 128 25.75 15.76 70.75
N LEU A 129 25.03 15.68 71.87
CA LEU A 129 23.64 16.11 71.96
C LEU A 129 23.50 17.62 72.06
N LYS A 130 24.43 18.30 72.76
CA LYS A 130 24.44 19.77 72.78
C LYS A 130 24.68 20.35 71.39
N SER A 131 25.40 19.63 70.53
CA SER A 131 25.64 20.01 69.13
C SER A 131 24.53 19.58 68.15
N PHE A 132 23.45 18.98 68.64
CA PHE A 132 22.33 18.43 67.87
C PHE A 132 22.67 17.38 66.81
N LYS A 133 23.91 16.85 66.83
CA LYS A 133 24.45 15.97 65.79
C LYS A 133 23.75 14.62 65.78
N LEU A 134 23.46 14.06 66.96
CA LEU A 134 22.75 12.80 67.12
C LEU A 134 21.29 12.90 66.63
N GLN A 135 20.54 13.95 67.04
CA GLN A 135 19.15 14.12 66.56
C GLN A 135 19.12 14.36 65.06
N THR A 136 20.01 15.19 64.52
CA THR A 136 20.10 15.44 63.07
C THR A 136 20.37 14.14 62.30
N SER A 137 21.21 13.26 62.85
CA SER A 137 21.49 11.97 62.24
C SER A 137 20.26 11.05 62.23
N VAL A 138 19.52 10.94 63.34
CA VAL A 138 18.29 10.13 63.38
C VAL A 138 17.18 10.75 62.53
N SER A 139 16.99 12.07 62.57
CA SER A 139 16.06 12.79 61.70
C SER A 139 16.31 12.49 60.23
N ASN A 140 17.56 12.59 59.76
CA ASN A 140 17.90 12.32 58.37
C ASN A 140 17.55 10.89 57.94
N GLU A 141 17.74 9.91 58.82
CA GLU A 141 17.42 8.53 58.48
C GLU A 141 15.92 8.29 58.43
N MET A 142 15.16 8.90 59.34
CA MET A 142 13.70 8.82 59.35
C MET A 142 13.07 9.56 58.17
N ILE A 143 13.65 10.69 57.74
CA ILE A 143 13.26 11.40 56.52
C ILE A 143 13.51 10.52 55.30
N TYR A 144 14.70 9.94 55.19
CA TYR A 144 15.05 9.05 54.08
C TYR A 144 14.05 7.89 53.97
N LEU A 145 13.81 7.17 55.07
CA LEU A 145 12.86 6.05 55.12
C LEU A 145 11.43 6.48 54.78
N SER A 146 11.01 7.66 55.25
CA SER A 146 9.70 8.23 54.93
C SER A 146 9.58 8.54 53.43
N LEU A 147 10.56 9.22 52.84
CA LEU A 147 10.57 9.58 51.42
C LEU A 147 10.57 8.35 50.50
N VAL A 148 11.37 7.33 50.84
CA VAL A 148 11.38 6.06 50.08
C VAL A 148 10.04 5.35 50.17
N THR A 149 9.45 5.28 51.37
CA THR A 149 8.14 4.65 51.59
C THR A 149 7.03 5.39 50.83
N ILE A 150 7.01 6.73 50.91
CA ILE A 150 6.11 7.60 50.14
C ILE A 150 6.27 7.34 48.64
N GLY A 151 7.51 7.29 48.15
CA GLY A 151 7.82 7.03 46.74
C GLY A 151 7.29 5.69 46.26
N ILE A 152 7.48 4.61 47.02
CA ILE A 152 6.99 3.26 46.68
C ILE A 152 5.46 3.22 46.66
N ILE A 153 4.79 3.85 47.63
CA ILE A 153 3.33 3.92 47.69
C ILE A 153 2.77 4.62 46.45
N ARG A 154 3.36 5.77 46.09
CA ARG A 154 2.98 6.53 44.90
C ARG A 154 3.23 5.76 43.61
N TYR A 155 4.37 5.06 43.51
CA TYR A 155 4.67 4.19 42.37
C TYR A 155 3.62 3.10 42.19
N LYS A 156 3.24 2.38 43.25
CA LYS A 156 2.20 1.33 43.20
C LYS A 156 0.82 1.88 42.87
N ALA A 157 0.57 3.15 43.18
CA ALA A 157 -0.65 3.86 42.82
C ALA A 157 -0.55 4.59 41.46
N SER A 158 0.51 4.36 40.69
CA SER A 158 0.78 4.96 39.37
C SER A 158 0.88 6.50 39.36
N ASP A 159 1.14 7.14 40.50
CA ASP A 159 1.48 8.57 40.60
C ASP A 159 3.00 8.75 40.38
N LEU A 160 3.43 8.51 39.14
CA LEU A 160 4.83 8.28 38.78
C LEU A 160 5.71 9.53 38.96
N ASP A 161 5.20 10.73 38.66
CA ASP A 161 5.97 11.96 38.80
C ASP A 161 6.30 12.27 40.26
N LYS A 162 5.30 12.13 41.14
CA LYS A 162 5.52 12.34 42.58
C LYS A 162 6.36 11.22 43.19
N ALA A 163 6.25 9.99 42.69
CA ALA A 163 7.14 8.90 43.10
C ALA A 163 8.60 9.21 42.74
N ILE A 164 8.87 9.64 41.51
CA ILE A 164 10.21 10.03 41.03
C ILE A 164 10.77 11.19 41.85
N ALA A 165 9.95 12.20 42.18
CA ALA A 165 10.34 13.31 43.04
C ALA A 165 10.77 12.81 44.43
N SER A 166 9.95 11.97 45.07
CA SER A 166 10.24 11.43 46.40
C SER A 166 11.53 10.59 46.42
N PHE A 167 11.76 9.75 45.41
CA PHE A 167 13.02 9.01 45.29
C PHE A 167 14.22 9.93 45.03
N SER A 168 14.05 10.96 44.20
CA SER A 168 15.13 11.91 43.89
C SER A 168 15.56 12.71 45.11
N ASP A 169 14.62 13.14 45.94
CA ASP A 169 14.92 13.87 47.17
C ASP A 169 15.54 12.96 48.24
N ALA A 170 15.08 11.70 48.35
CA ALA A 170 15.75 10.71 49.19
C ALA A 170 17.23 10.50 48.78
N LEU A 171 17.54 10.49 47.48
CA LEU A 171 18.90 10.30 46.96
C LEU A 171 19.82 11.52 47.17
N LYS A 172 19.27 12.74 47.29
CA LYS A 172 20.05 13.97 47.58
C LYS A 172 20.58 14.04 49.02
N MET A 173 20.08 13.19 49.91
CA MET A 173 20.47 13.20 51.32
C MET A 173 21.95 12.79 51.48
N LYS A 174 22.78 13.71 51.98
CA LYS A 174 24.26 13.59 52.07
C LYS A 174 24.77 12.45 52.97
N LYS A 175 23.94 11.90 53.86
CA LYS A 175 24.25 10.74 54.71
C LYS A 175 23.07 9.77 54.67
N SER A 176 23.18 8.70 53.89
CA SER A 176 22.16 7.65 53.87
C SER A 176 22.39 6.62 54.95
N VAL A 177 21.27 6.12 55.44
CA VAL A 177 21.03 5.16 56.51
C VAL A 177 21.68 3.80 56.21
N PRO A 178 22.26 3.10 57.19
CA PRO A 178 22.72 1.72 57.02
C PRO A 178 21.60 0.70 56.71
N THR A 179 20.33 1.05 56.90
CA THR A 179 19.22 0.09 56.98
C THR A 179 18.44 -0.13 55.69
N LEU A 180 18.56 0.76 54.69
CA LEU A 180 17.91 0.58 53.38
C LEU A 180 18.84 1.10 52.29
N ASP A 181 19.30 0.18 51.45
CA ASP A 181 20.33 0.46 50.43
C ASP A 181 19.80 1.43 49.36
N LYS A 182 20.65 2.42 49.00
CA LYS A 182 20.42 3.32 47.88
C LYS A 182 20.19 2.57 46.56
N SER A 183 20.72 1.35 46.43
CA SER A 183 20.48 0.48 45.28
C SER A 183 18.99 0.27 45.01
N ILE A 184 18.20 0.02 46.06
CA ILE A 184 16.75 -0.21 45.98
C ILE A 184 16.02 1.07 45.56
N VAL A 185 16.46 2.23 46.05
CA VAL A 185 15.84 3.52 45.71
C VAL A 185 16.05 3.85 44.23
N HIS A 186 17.26 3.66 43.73
CA HIS A 186 17.56 3.78 42.30
C HIS A 186 16.75 2.77 41.49
N PHE A 187 16.63 1.52 41.93
CA PHE A 187 15.82 0.51 41.24
C PHE A 187 14.34 0.93 41.09
N TYR A 188 13.68 1.38 42.16
CA TYR A 188 12.29 1.82 42.10
C TYR A 188 12.11 3.12 41.29
N LYS A 189 13.06 4.04 41.36
CA LYS A 189 13.06 5.24 40.52
C LYS A 189 13.21 4.89 39.04
N GLY A 190 14.09 3.94 38.71
CA GLY A 190 14.24 3.39 37.37
C GLY A 190 12.95 2.74 36.87
N ASN A 191 12.26 1.97 37.71
CA ASN A 191 10.96 1.37 37.39
C ASN A 191 9.90 2.44 37.08
N ALA A 192 9.86 3.52 37.86
CA ALA A 192 8.92 4.62 37.62
C ALA A 192 9.19 5.31 36.26
N TYR A 193 10.46 5.55 35.92
CA TYR A 193 10.82 6.06 34.59
C TYR A 193 10.49 5.08 33.47
N ALA A 194 10.71 3.77 33.66
CA ALA A 194 10.40 2.75 32.67
C ALA A 194 8.89 2.67 32.39
N GLN A 195 8.03 2.79 33.41
CA GLN A 195 6.57 2.87 33.23
C GLN A 195 6.14 4.12 32.44
N LYS A 196 6.85 5.23 32.61
CA LYS A 196 6.70 6.44 31.77
C LYS A 196 7.31 6.33 30.37
N LYS A 197 7.94 5.18 30.04
CA LYS A 197 8.70 4.94 28.79
C LYS A 197 9.94 5.85 28.62
N TYR A 198 10.44 6.44 29.71
CA TYR A 198 11.69 7.21 29.72
C TYR A 198 12.87 6.27 29.95
N TYR A 199 13.17 5.46 28.95
CA TYR A 199 14.12 4.35 29.10
C TYR A 199 15.55 4.80 29.37
N ASP A 200 15.99 5.96 28.89
CA ASP A 200 17.34 6.47 29.18
C ASP A 200 17.53 6.83 30.66
N ASN A 201 16.54 7.50 31.26
CA ASN A 201 16.51 7.78 32.69
C ASN A 201 16.43 6.48 33.50
N ALA A 202 15.58 5.54 33.08
CA ALA A 202 15.46 4.24 33.73
C ALA A 202 16.80 3.47 33.73
N ILE A 203 17.47 3.40 32.59
CA ILE A 203 18.78 2.74 32.45
C ILE A 203 19.84 3.42 33.34
N THR A 204 19.81 4.75 33.42
CA THR A 204 20.73 5.51 34.29
C THR A 204 20.56 5.11 35.75
N ASP A 205 19.32 5.07 36.24
CA ASP A 205 19.02 4.65 37.61
C ASP A 205 19.32 3.15 37.84
N TYR A 206 19.01 2.27 36.89
CA TYR A 206 19.40 0.86 37.01
C TYR A 206 20.92 0.66 37.05
N ASN A 207 21.70 1.44 36.30
CA ASN A 207 23.16 1.40 36.37
C ASN A 207 23.64 1.77 37.78
N GLN A 208 23.05 2.81 38.39
CA GLN A 208 23.38 3.18 39.76
C GLN A 208 22.98 2.09 40.76
N ALA A 209 21.80 1.49 40.58
CA ALA A 209 21.35 0.37 41.42
C ALA A 209 22.33 -0.81 41.37
N ILE A 210 22.79 -1.19 40.18
CA ILE A 210 23.73 -2.30 39.94
C ILE A 210 25.14 -1.97 40.45
N ASN A 211 25.58 -0.72 40.32
CA ASN A 211 26.87 -0.29 40.85
C ASN A 211 26.93 -0.36 42.38
N LEU A 212 25.79 -0.16 43.04
CA LEU A 212 25.66 -0.24 44.50
C LEU A 212 25.45 -1.68 44.98
N ASP A 213 24.65 -2.47 44.25
CA ASP A 213 24.43 -3.90 44.49
C ASP A 213 24.49 -4.69 43.18
N SER A 214 25.63 -5.35 42.95
CA SER A 214 25.88 -6.14 41.74
C SER A 214 25.15 -7.50 41.73
N ASN A 215 24.48 -7.87 42.82
CA ASN A 215 23.65 -9.08 42.90
C ASN A 215 22.16 -8.78 42.75
N LEU A 216 21.77 -7.52 42.47
CA LEU A 216 20.38 -7.12 42.34
C LEU A 216 19.78 -7.62 41.01
N VAL A 217 19.34 -8.88 41.01
CA VAL A 217 18.79 -9.61 39.84
C VAL A 217 17.72 -8.80 39.10
N ASN A 218 16.79 -8.20 39.84
CA ASN A 218 15.68 -7.43 39.28
C ASN A 218 16.15 -6.18 38.52
N ALA A 219 17.27 -5.55 38.92
CA ALA A 219 17.80 -4.38 38.23
C ALA A 219 18.41 -4.75 36.88
N TYR A 220 19.15 -5.86 36.79
CA TYR A 220 19.61 -6.38 35.49
C TYR A 220 18.42 -6.78 34.60
N TYR A 221 17.43 -7.47 35.15
CA TYR A 221 16.24 -7.89 34.40
C TYR A 221 15.48 -6.70 33.80
N ASN A 222 15.20 -5.67 34.60
CA ASN A 222 14.47 -4.49 34.15
C ASN A 222 15.29 -3.57 33.24
N ARG A 223 16.63 -3.51 33.43
CA ARG A 223 17.53 -2.80 32.51
C ARG A 223 17.59 -3.51 31.16
N GLY A 224 17.63 -4.85 31.16
CA GLY A 224 17.53 -5.65 29.95
C GLY A 224 16.23 -5.40 29.17
N LEU A 225 15.09 -5.33 29.87
CA LEU A 225 13.81 -4.93 29.26
C LEU A 225 13.84 -3.51 28.68
N ALA A 226 14.44 -2.55 29.40
CA ALA A 226 14.57 -1.18 28.90
C ALA A 226 15.45 -1.11 27.64
N TYR A 227 16.57 -1.84 27.59
CA TYR A 227 17.40 -1.98 26.39
C TYR A 227 16.64 -2.64 25.24
N TYR A 228 15.85 -3.68 25.52
CA TYR A 228 15.02 -4.35 24.54
C TYR A 228 14.00 -3.39 23.89
N TYR A 229 13.29 -2.58 24.67
CA TYR A 229 12.35 -1.58 24.13
C TYR A 229 13.04 -0.44 23.36
N LYS A 230 14.31 -0.17 23.66
CA LYS A 230 15.17 0.73 22.88
C LYS A 230 15.75 0.06 21.62
N LYS A 231 15.45 -1.22 21.37
CA LYS A 231 15.99 -2.04 20.28
C LYS A 231 17.51 -2.28 20.38
N ASP A 232 18.09 -2.10 21.56
CA ASP A 232 19.49 -2.43 21.87
C ASP A 232 19.56 -3.88 22.38
N TYR A 233 19.38 -4.83 21.46
CA TYR A 233 19.22 -6.24 21.80
C TYR A 233 20.49 -6.87 22.38
N ASP A 234 21.68 -6.39 22.00
CA ASP A 234 22.95 -6.92 22.51
C ASP A 234 23.14 -6.62 24.00
N ARG A 235 22.82 -5.40 24.44
CA ARG A 235 22.84 -5.05 25.86
C ARG A 235 21.73 -5.73 26.64
N ALA A 236 20.54 -5.88 26.04
CA ALA A 236 19.46 -6.66 26.65
C ALA A 236 19.89 -8.11 26.92
N ILE A 237 20.48 -8.78 25.92
CA ILE A 237 20.99 -10.15 26.05
C ILE A 237 22.08 -10.24 27.12
N THR A 238 22.98 -9.26 27.18
CA THR A 238 24.05 -9.20 28.19
C THR A 238 23.46 -9.16 29.61
N ASP A 239 22.46 -8.32 29.83
CA ASP A 239 21.78 -8.23 31.12
C ASP A 239 21.00 -9.51 31.45
N TYR A 240 20.31 -10.11 30.48
CA TYR A 240 19.62 -11.39 30.69
C TYR A 240 20.58 -12.54 30.99
N ASN A 241 21.78 -12.56 30.39
CA ASN A 241 22.82 -13.53 30.74
C ASN A 241 23.24 -13.38 32.19
N GLN A 242 23.38 -12.14 32.68
CA GLN A 242 23.73 -11.88 34.07
C GLN A 242 22.61 -12.29 35.03
N VAL A 243 21.35 -12.03 34.68
CA VAL A 243 20.19 -12.53 35.44
C VAL A 243 20.21 -14.05 35.53
N ILE A 244 20.43 -14.75 34.42
CA ILE A 244 20.48 -16.23 34.40
C ILE A 244 21.65 -16.77 35.23
N LYS A 245 22.77 -16.05 35.29
CA LYS A 245 23.91 -16.41 36.14
C LYS A 245 23.56 -16.29 37.64
N LEU A 246 22.76 -15.31 38.02
CA LEU A 246 22.37 -15.06 39.41
C LEU A 246 21.13 -15.88 39.84
N ASP A 247 20.18 -16.09 38.94
CA ASP A 247 18.96 -16.86 39.13
C ASP A 247 18.63 -17.70 37.88
N PRO A 248 19.15 -18.95 37.79
CA PRO A 248 18.95 -19.82 36.64
C PRO A 248 17.54 -20.45 36.58
N ASN A 249 16.70 -20.29 37.60
CA ASN A 249 15.37 -20.89 37.64
C ASN A 249 14.26 -19.93 37.20
N LEU A 250 14.62 -18.69 36.86
CA LEU A 250 13.67 -17.69 36.39
C LEU A 250 13.27 -17.94 34.93
N ALA A 251 12.13 -18.60 34.71
CA ALA A 251 11.62 -18.92 33.37
C ALA A 251 11.47 -17.68 32.45
N GLU A 252 11.02 -16.56 33.03
CA GLU A 252 10.73 -15.31 32.33
C GLU A 252 11.96 -14.69 31.63
N VAL A 253 13.15 -14.82 32.21
CA VAL A 253 14.37 -14.26 31.59
C VAL A 253 14.78 -15.04 30.34
N TYR A 254 14.64 -16.36 30.33
CA TYR A 254 14.88 -17.16 29.13
C TYR A 254 13.90 -16.77 28.02
N LYS A 255 12.61 -16.59 28.33
CA LYS A 255 11.63 -16.11 27.36
C LYS A 255 12.03 -14.73 26.79
N ASN A 256 12.44 -13.77 27.62
CA ASN A 256 12.80 -12.43 27.16
C ASN A 256 14.13 -12.39 26.38
N ARG A 257 15.10 -13.23 26.76
CA ARG A 257 16.34 -13.39 25.99
C ARG A 257 16.07 -14.06 24.65
N GLY A 258 15.18 -15.06 24.62
CA GLY A 258 14.68 -15.68 23.40
C GLY A 258 13.99 -14.68 22.48
N LEU A 259 13.20 -13.75 23.02
CA LEU A 259 12.60 -12.64 22.26
C LEU A 259 13.66 -11.73 21.64
N ALA A 260 14.68 -11.34 22.40
CA ALA A 260 15.79 -10.54 21.87
C ALA A 260 16.56 -11.27 20.76
N TYR A 261 16.79 -12.59 20.89
CA TYR A 261 17.38 -13.40 19.82
C TYR A 261 16.48 -13.48 18.58
N ALA A 262 15.17 -13.65 18.77
CA ALA A 262 14.21 -13.71 17.66
C ALA A 262 14.15 -12.39 16.86
N ASP A 263 14.18 -11.24 17.52
CA ASP A 263 14.22 -9.93 16.86
C ASP A 263 15.54 -9.67 16.12
N LYS A 264 16.63 -10.30 16.58
CA LYS A 264 17.90 -10.39 15.84
C LYS A 264 17.89 -11.44 14.73
N LYS A 265 16.77 -12.16 14.52
CA LYS A 265 16.60 -13.27 13.58
C LYS A 265 17.46 -14.51 13.89
N ASP A 266 18.00 -14.62 15.11
CA ASP A 266 18.70 -15.80 15.63
C ASP A 266 17.68 -16.78 16.23
N TYR A 267 16.90 -17.40 15.34
CA TYR A 267 15.77 -18.26 15.75
C TYR A 267 16.21 -19.53 16.47
N GLU A 268 17.44 -20.00 16.26
CA GLU A 268 17.96 -21.21 16.89
C GLU A 268 18.20 -21.00 18.38
N ARG A 269 18.87 -19.91 18.75
CA ARG A 269 19.05 -19.54 20.15
C ARG A 269 17.74 -19.14 20.80
N ALA A 270 16.85 -18.47 20.05
CA ALA A 270 15.52 -18.14 20.54
C ALA A 270 14.73 -19.41 20.94
N ILE A 271 14.70 -20.43 20.07
CA ILE A 271 14.02 -21.70 20.34
C ILE A 271 14.65 -22.42 21.55
N ALA A 272 15.97 -22.45 21.66
CA ALA A 272 16.66 -23.05 22.82
C ALA A 272 16.25 -22.37 24.14
N ASP A 273 16.17 -21.04 24.14
CA ASP A 273 15.73 -20.26 25.29
C ASP A 273 14.24 -20.47 25.62
N TYR A 274 13.36 -20.51 24.61
CA TYR A 274 11.95 -20.83 24.85
C TYR A 274 11.75 -22.26 25.37
N ASN A 275 12.54 -23.23 24.90
CA ASN A 275 12.53 -24.59 25.43
C ASN A 275 12.90 -24.61 26.91
N GLN A 276 13.95 -23.88 27.29
CA GLN A 276 14.36 -23.79 28.69
C GLN A 276 13.31 -23.05 29.54
N ALA A 277 12.72 -21.97 29.04
CA ALA A 277 11.62 -21.27 29.70
C ALA A 277 10.44 -22.21 29.96
N LEU A 278 10.03 -23.00 28.97
CA LEU A 278 8.90 -23.95 29.07
C LEU A 278 9.23 -25.19 29.89
N LYS A 279 10.51 -25.55 30.03
CA LYS A 279 10.96 -26.59 30.97
C LYS A 279 10.82 -26.13 32.41
N LEU A 280 11.11 -24.86 32.68
CA LEU A 280 11.00 -24.25 34.01
C LEU A 280 9.54 -23.92 34.37
N ASP A 281 8.78 -23.39 33.41
CA ASP A 281 7.34 -23.10 33.55
C ASP A 281 6.54 -23.55 32.31
N PRO A 282 5.93 -24.75 32.36
CA PRO A 282 5.09 -25.27 31.29
C PRO A 282 3.76 -24.52 31.08
N LYS A 283 3.40 -23.57 31.95
CA LYS A 283 2.16 -22.78 31.81
C LYS A 283 2.40 -21.45 31.11
N LEU A 284 3.62 -21.18 30.66
CA LEU A 284 4.01 -19.91 30.06
C LEU A 284 3.50 -19.77 28.62
N VAL A 285 2.24 -19.34 28.46
CA VAL A 285 1.53 -19.17 27.18
C VAL A 285 2.35 -18.39 26.15
N ASN A 286 2.95 -17.26 26.58
CA ASN A 286 3.75 -16.41 25.71
C ASN A 286 4.98 -17.13 25.14
N ALA A 287 5.60 -18.05 25.88
CA ALA A 287 6.76 -18.80 25.40
C ALA A 287 6.36 -19.81 24.31
N TYR A 288 5.19 -20.46 24.42
CA TYR A 288 4.64 -21.27 23.31
C TYR A 288 4.36 -20.40 22.08
N ASN A 289 3.68 -19.26 22.24
CA ASN A 289 3.37 -18.38 21.11
C ASN A 289 4.66 -17.87 20.42
N ASN A 290 5.64 -17.40 21.19
CA ASN A 290 6.91 -16.90 20.64
C ASN A 290 7.77 -18.00 19.99
N ARG A 291 7.77 -19.21 20.56
CA ARG A 291 8.46 -20.37 19.97
C ARG A 291 7.79 -20.81 18.68
N GLY A 292 6.45 -20.78 18.64
CA GLY A 292 5.67 -20.99 17.43
C GLY A 292 6.02 -19.99 16.32
N VAL A 293 6.21 -18.71 16.65
CA VAL A 293 6.66 -17.68 15.70
C VAL A 293 8.07 -17.99 15.17
N ALA A 294 8.99 -18.39 16.05
CA ALA A 294 10.34 -18.77 15.64
C ALA A 294 10.33 -20.01 14.71
N TYR A 295 9.53 -21.04 15.02
CA TYR A 295 9.35 -22.21 14.14
C TYR A 295 8.74 -21.83 12.78
N TYR A 296 7.75 -20.93 12.78
CA TYR A 296 7.15 -20.41 11.56
C TYR A 296 8.19 -19.72 10.64
N TYR A 297 9.08 -18.88 11.18
CA TYR A 297 10.15 -18.26 10.38
C TYR A 297 11.21 -19.26 9.91
N LYS A 298 11.42 -20.37 10.64
CA LYS A 298 12.22 -21.52 10.18
C LYS A 298 11.48 -22.43 9.19
N LYS A 299 10.21 -22.12 8.85
CA LYS A 299 9.30 -22.93 8.01
C LYS A 299 8.96 -24.31 8.59
N ASP A 300 9.16 -24.50 9.89
CA ASP A 300 8.74 -25.70 10.63
C ASP A 300 7.27 -25.51 11.08
N TYR A 301 6.36 -25.62 10.11
CA TYR A 301 4.95 -25.29 10.32
C TYR A 301 4.23 -26.26 11.27
N GLU A 302 4.63 -27.53 11.28
CA GLU A 302 4.05 -28.54 12.18
C GLU A 302 4.30 -28.20 13.65
N ARG A 303 5.56 -27.89 14.00
CA ARG A 303 5.89 -27.49 15.37
C ARG A 303 5.30 -26.12 15.73
N ALA A 304 5.23 -25.20 14.77
CA ALA A 304 4.56 -23.91 14.99
C ALA A 304 3.08 -24.10 15.37
N ILE A 305 2.34 -24.92 14.62
CA ILE A 305 0.93 -25.23 14.92
C ILE A 305 0.79 -25.94 16.26
N ALA A 306 1.67 -26.90 16.59
CA ALA A 306 1.65 -27.58 17.88
C ALA A 306 1.81 -26.61 19.05
N ASP A 307 2.73 -25.66 18.94
CA ASP A 307 2.94 -24.62 19.94
C ASP A 307 1.76 -23.66 20.06
N TYR A 308 1.18 -23.21 18.95
CA TYR A 308 -0.03 -22.37 19.01
C TYR A 308 -1.23 -23.13 19.59
N ASN A 309 -1.38 -24.42 19.29
CA ASN A 309 -2.42 -25.26 19.89
C ASN A 309 -2.24 -25.37 21.41
N GLN A 310 -1.00 -25.55 21.88
CA GLN A 310 -0.72 -25.61 23.31
C GLN A 310 -0.93 -24.25 23.99
N ALA A 311 -0.55 -23.15 23.35
CA ALA A 311 -0.87 -21.80 23.83
C ALA A 311 -2.38 -21.58 23.97
N LEU A 312 -3.16 -21.96 22.95
CA LEU A 312 -4.61 -21.84 22.94
C LEU A 312 -5.33 -22.81 23.89
N LYS A 313 -4.71 -23.95 24.20
CA LYS A 313 -5.20 -24.87 25.25
C LYS A 313 -5.07 -24.26 26.64
N LEU A 314 -3.99 -23.52 26.89
CA LEU A 314 -3.74 -22.84 28.16
C LEU A 314 -4.49 -21.52 28.27
N ASN A 315 -4.67 -20.80 27.15
CA ASN A 315 -5.44 -19.57 27.06
C ASN A 315 -6.30 -19.55 25.78
N PRO A 316 -7.58 -19.99 25.87
CA PRO A 316 -8.50 -20.00 24.74
C PRO A 316 -8.89 -18.63 24.19
N ASP A 317 -8.62 -17.55 24.93
CA ASP A 317 -8.94 -16.17 24.55
C ASP A 317 -7.69 -15.39 24.08
N ASP A 318 -6.66 -16.09 23.59
CA ASP A 318 -5.48 -15.46 22.99
C ASP A 318 -5.70 -15.15 21.50
N ALA A 319 -6.16 -13.93 21.20
CA ALA A 319 -6.37 -13.46 19.82
C ALA A 319 -5.08 -13.52 18.97
N LYS A 320 -3.90 -13.27 19.57
CA LYS A 320 -2.62 -13.29 18.84
C LYS A 320 -2.23 -14.70 18.46
N ALA A 321 -2.44 -15.68 19.35
CA ALA A 321 -2.16 -17.07 19.03
C ALA A 321 -3.06 -17.60 17.90
N TYR A 322 -4.34 -17.22 17.86
CA TYR A 322 -5.21 -17.51 16.71
C TYR A 322 -4.72 -16.83 15.43
N ASN A 323 -4.39 -15.54 15.46
CA ASN A 323 -3.85 -14.84 14.30
C ASN A 323 -2.55 -15.49 13.78
N ASN A 324 -1.64 -15.84 14.69
CA ASN A 324 -0.36 -16.47 14.33
C ASN A 324 -0.54 -17.88 13.76
N ARG A 325 -1.47 -18.68 14.30
CA ARG A 325 -1.80 -20.01 13.74
C ARG A 325 -2.49 -19.88 12.38
N GLY A 326 -3.39 -18.91 12.23
CA GLY A 326 -4.00 -18.54 10.96
C GLY A 326 -2.96 -18.18 9.89
N ASN A 327 -1.90 -17.45 10.27
CA ASN A 327 -0.78 -17.17 9.37
C ASN A 327 -0.11 -18.46 8.90
N VAL A 328 0.15 -19.43 9.79
CA VAL A 328 0.74 -20.71 9.36
C VAL A 328 -0.16 -21.44 8.35
N TYR A 329 -1.46 -21.54 8.61
CA TYR A 329 -2.41 -22.16 7.68
C TYR A 329 -2.46 -21.43 6.33
N TYR A 330 -2.41 -20.10 6.34
CA TYR A 330 -2.35 -19.29 5.12
C TYR A 330 -1.11 -19.63 4.27
N TYR A 331 0.07 -19.75 4.89
CA TYR A 331 1.29 -20.15 4.18
C TYR A 331 1.28 -21.60 3.68
N GLN A 332 0.54 -22.48 4.35
CA GLN A 332 0.25 -23.83 3.87
C GLN A 332 -0.83 -23.87 2.77
N LYS A 333 -1.40 -22.71 2.41
CA LYS A 333 -2.54 -22.54 1.47
C LYS A 333 -3.85 -23.17 1.94
N ASP A 334 -3.96 -23.49 3.23
CA ASP A 334 -5.22 -23.87 3.87
C ASP A 334 -5.97 -22.59 4.28
N TYR A 335 -6.52 -21.91 3.27
CA TYR A 335 -7.16 -20.62 3.45
C TYR A 335 -8.43 -20.70 4.31
N ASP A 336 -9.12 -21.83 4.33
CA ASP A 336 -10.34 -22.02 5.12
C ASP A 336 -10.04 -22.05 6.62
N ARG A 337 -9.03 -22.82 7.04
CA ARG A 337 -8.60 -22.82 8.45
C ARG A 337 -7.99 -21.47 8.84
N ALA A 338 -7.23 -20.84 7.94
CA ALA A 338 -6.69 -19.50 8.17
C ALA A 338 -7.81 -18.48 8.45
N ILE A 339 -8.83 -18.41 7.58
CA ILE A 339 -9.99 -17.52 7.76
C ILE A 339 -10.75 -17.82 9.06
N GLY A 340 -10.91 -19.10 9.40
CA GLY A 340 -11.52 -19.52 10.67
C GLY A 340 -10.77 -18.96 11.88
N ASP A 341 -9.44 -19.12 11.89
CA ASP A 341 -8.58 -18.63 12.97
C ASP A 341 -8.55 -17.10 13.05
N TYR A 342 -8.42 -16.39 11.93
CA TYR A 342 -8.48 -14.93 11.96
C TYR A 342 -9.84 -14.42 12.43
N THR A 343 -10.93 -15.10 12.06
CA THR A 343 -12.28 -14.74 12.51
C THR A 343 -12.44 -14.96 14.01
N LYS A 344 -11.87 -16.03 14.55
CA LYS A 344 -11.85 -16.27 16.00
C LYS A 344 -11.01 -15.22 16.73
N ALA A 345 -9.84 -14.85 16.18
CA ALA A 345 -9.01 -13.77 16.70
C ALA A 345 -9.78 -12.44 16.78
N LEU A 346 -10.48 -12.08 15.71
CA LEU A 346 -11.27 -10.84 15.62
C LEU A 346 -12.54 -10.85 16.48
N LYS A 347 -13.05 -12.03 16.84
CA LYS A 347 -14.15 -12.15 17.82
C LYS A 347 -13.66 -11.87 19.24
N ILE A 348 -12.41 -12.20 19.54
CA ILE A 348 -11.78 -11.97 20.85
C ILE A 348 -11.28 -10.52 20.95
N ASP A 349 -10.59 -10.04 19.91
CA ASP A 349 -10.06 -8.69 19.82
C ASP A 349 -10.52 -8.02 18.49
N PRO A 350 -11.64 -7.28 18.53
CA PRO A 350 -12.16 -6.58 17.36
C PRO A 350 -11.29 -5.43 16.85
N ASP A 351 -10.28 -4.99 17.60
CA ASP A 351 -9.37 -3.90 17.24
C ASP A 351 -8.03 -4.42 16.69
N LEU A 352 -7.88 -5.74 16.53
CA LEU A 352 -6.66 -6.38 16.01
C LEU A 352 -6.52 -6.17 14.50
N ALA A 353 -5.98 -5.01 14.12
CA ALA A 353 -5.81 -4.59 12.73
C ALA A 353 -5.03 -5.58 11.85
N GLU A 354 -4.02 -6.27 12.42
CA GLU A 354 -3.26 -7.31 11.73
C GLU A 354 -4.13 -8.52 11.32
N ALA A 355 -5.10 -8.92 12.16
CA ALA A 355 -5.97 -10.05 11.86
C ALA A 355 -6.97 -9.73 10.75
N TYR A 356 -7.47 -8.49 10.67
CA TYR A 356 -8.23 -8.03 9.50
C TYR A 356 -7.36 -8.06 8.23
N LYS A 357 -6.14 -7.53 8.27
CA LYS A 357 -5.21 -7.59 7.13
C LYS A 357 -4.98 -9.04 6.68
N ASN A 358 -4.69 -9.94 7.61
CA ASN A 358 -4.37 -11.34 7.30
C ASN A 358 -5.60 -12.13 6.80
N ARG A 359 -6.79 -11.85 7.34
CA ARG A 359 -8.04 -12.42 6.83
C ARG A 359 -8.39 -11.89 5.44
N GLY A 360 -8.18 -10.60 5.21
CA GLY A 360 -8.32 -9.99 3.89
C GLY A 360 -7.39 -10.64 2.85
N LEU A 361 -6.13 -10.94 3.22
CA LEU A 361 -5.19 -11.69 2.39
C LEU A 361 -5.71 -13.09 2.02
N ALA A 362 -6.24 -13.83 3.00
CA ALA A 362 -6.81 -15.15 2.75
C ALA A 362 -8.06 -15.11 1.87
N TYR A 363 -8.95 -14.12 2.05
CA TYR A 363 -10.09 -13.92 1.16
C TYR A 363 -9.66 -13.55 -0.27
N ALA A 364 -8.64 -12.69 -0.42
CA ALA A 364 -8.11 -12.30 -1.73
C ALA A 364 -7.53 -13.51 -2.48
N ASP A 365 -6.77 -14.39 -1.81
CA ASP A 365 -6.24 -15.62 -2.42
C ASP A 365 -7.34 -16.62 -2.80
N LYS A 366 -8.47 -16.60 -2.08
CA LYS A 366 -9.70 -17.31 -2.45
C LYS A 366 -10.54 -16.61 -3.53
N LYS A 367 -10.12 -15.43 -4.01
CA LYS A 367 -10.83 -14.57 -4.97
C LYS A 367 -12.15 -14.00 -4.46
N ASP A 368 -12.36 -13.96 -3.14
CA ASP A 368 -13.49 -13.29 -2.49
C ASP A 368 -13.09 -11.83 -2.19
N TYR A 369 -13.08 -11.02 -3.25
CA TYR A 369 -12.54 -9.65 -3.18
C TYR A 369 -13.42 -8.70 -2.36
N ASP A 370 -14.73 -8.95 -2.27
CA ASP A 370 -15.64 -8.11 -1.51
C ASP A 370 -15.33 -8.17 -0.01
N ARG A 371 -15.16 -9.39 0.54
CA ARG A 371 -14.78 -9.57 1.94
C ARG A 371 -13.34 -9.15 2.19
N ALA A 372 -12.44 -9.39 1.25
CA ALA A 372 -11.06 -8.93 1.35
C ALA A 372 -10.97 -7.40 1.50
N MET A 373 -11.72 -6.67 0.68
CA MET A 373 -11.77 -5.20 0.72
C MET A 373 -12.39 -4.66 2.02
N ALA A 374 -13.45 -5.29 2.52
CA ALA A 374 -14.05 -4.91 3.80
C ALA A 374 -13.05 -5.04 4.95
N ASP A 375 -12.32 -6.16 5.00
CA ASP A 375 -11.29 -6.40 6.01
C ASP A 375 -10.10 -5.44 5.87
N TYR A 376 -9.61 -5.17 4.66
CA TYR A 376 -8.53 -4.18 4.47
C TYR A 376 -8.92 -2.78 4.90
N ASN A 377 -10.15 -2.33 4.59
CA ASN A 377 -10.64 -1.02 5.02
C ASN A 377 -10.71 -0.93 6.55
N GLN A 378 -11.17 -1.99 7.21
CA GLN A 378 -11.21 -2.02 8.67
C GLN A 378 -9.80 -2.06 9.28
N ALA A 379 -8.86 -2.81 8.70
CA ALA A 379 -7.46 -2.82 9.12
C ALA A 379 -6.83 -1.41 9.05
N LEU A 380 -7.03 -0.70 7.94
CA LEU A 380 -6.51 0.67 7.73
C LEU A 380 -7.19 1.71 8.62
N LYS A 381 -8.46 1.51 8.97
CA LYS A 381 -9.17 2.36 9.93
C LYS A 381 -8.57 2.24 11.34
N LEU A 382 -8.22 1.03 11.74
CA LEU A 382 -7.67 0.74 13.07
C LEU A 382 -6.18 1.12 13.19
N ASP A 383 -5.38 0.84 12.17
CA ASP A 383 -3.99 1.28 12.08
C ASP A 383 -3.64 1.76 10.65
N PRO A 384 -3.65 3.08 10.42
CA PRO A 384 -3.31 3.67 9.12
C PRO A 384 -1.87 3.38 8.65
N ASN A 385 -0.95 3.00 9.55
CA ASN A 385 0.45 2.75 9.21
C ASN A 385 0.69 1.31 8.72
N LEU A 386 -0.27 0.40 8.83
CA LEU A 386 -0.18 -0.96 8.27
C LEU A 386 0.03 -0.97 6.75
N ALA A 387 -0.33 0.13 6.06
CA ALA A 387 -0.11 0.37 4.64
C ALA A 387 1.38 0.46 4.23
N GLU A 388 2.30 0.66 5.17
CA GLU A 388 3.75 0.77 4.93
C GLU A 388 4.48 -0.59 4.94
N THR A 389 3.79 -1.71 5.18
CA THR A 389 4.40 -3.06 5.20
C THR A 389 4.24 -3.81 3.87
N ASP A 390 5.03 -3.41 2.87
CA ASP A 390 5.59 -4.12 1.68
C ASP A 390 4.90 -5.31 0.98
N LYS A 391 3.62 -5.64 1.23
CA LYS A 391 2.88 -6.66 0.44
C LYS A 391 1.41 -6.35 0.17
N ALA A 392 0.82 -5.39 0.89
CA ALA A 392 -0.59 -5.02 0.67
C ALA A 392 -0.79 -4.18 -0.60
N GLN A 393 0.25 -3.50 -1.09
CA GLN A 393 0.18 -2.65 -2.30
C GLN A 393 0.30 -3.45 -3.61
N ASP A 394 0.81 -4.69 -3.55
CA ASP A 394 1.14 -5.53 -4.72
C ASP A 394 0.07 -6.57 -5.07
N LEU A 395 -1.06 -6.60 -4.35
CA LEU A 395 -2.15 -7.52 -4.66
C LEU A 395 -3.02 -7.02 -5.83
N PRO A 396 -3.45 -7.91 -6.74
CA PRO A 396 -4.33 -7.53 -7.84
C PRO A 396 -5.68 -7.07 -7.27
N GLY A 397 -5.99 -5.77 -7.39
CA GLY A 397 -7.26 -5.19 -6.95
C GLY A 397 -7.11 -3.99 -5.99
N VAL A 398 -6.08 -3.96 -5.14
CA VAL A 398 -5.83 -2.83 -4.22
C VAL A 398 -5.45 -1.56 -5.00
N GLY A 399 -4.68 -1.70 -6.08
CA GLY A 399 -4.33 -0.60 -6.99
C GLY A 399 -5.51 0.00 -7.78
N LYS A 400 -6.63 -0.73 -7.92
CA LYS A 400 -7.85 -0.23 -8.59
C LYS A 400 -8.83 0.41 -7.60
N ALA A 401 -8.97 -0.14 -6.39
CA ALA A 401 -9.79 0.48 -5.34
C ALA A 401 -9.17 1.82 -4.86
N ASN A 402 -7.84 1.89 -4.76
CA ASN A 402 -7.11 3.14 -4.50
C ASN A 402 -7.07 4.12 -5.69
N GLN A 403 -7.79 3.88 -6.79
CA GLN A 403 -8.05 4.90 -7.81
C GLN A 403 -9.49 5.40 -7.80
N LYS A 404 -10.44 4.63 -7.27
CA LYS A 404 -11.85 5.03 -7.18
C LYS A 404 -12.21 5.66 -5.83
N ASP A 405 -11.66 5.15 -4.71
CA ASP A 405 -12.01 5.62 -3.37
C ASP A 405 -11.01 6.61 -2.75
N THR A 406 -9.77 6.68 -3.24
CA THR A 406 -8.87 7.81 -2.92
C THR A 406 -9.41 9.12 -3.49
N ASN A 407 -10.12 9.09 -4.62
CA ASN A 407 -10.79 10.28 -5.14
C ASN A 407 -11.94 10.76 -4.24
N LYS A 408 -12.46 9.91 -3.35
CA LYS A 408 -13.56 10.25 -2.43
C LYS A 408 -13.08 10.63 -1.02
N SER A 409 -11.92 10.13 -0.57
CA SER A 409 -11.34 10.49 0.74
C SER A 409 -10.40 11.71 0.71
N LEU A 410 -10.05 12.24 -0.47
CA LEU A 410 -9.03 13.31 -0.62
C LEU A 410 -9.60 14.72 -0.81
N THR A 411 -10.91 14.92 -0.67
CA THR A 411 -11.53 16.26 -0.68
C THR A 411 -11.30 17.07 0.60
N ASP A 412 -10.72 16.44 1.63
CA ASP A 412 -10.49 17.11 2.92
C ASP A 412 -9.06 17.68 2.98
N ASP A 413 -8.90 18.94 2.58
CA ASP A 413 -7.64 19.69 2.64
C ASP A 413 -7.13 19.88 4.09
N SER A 414 -7.97 19.60 5.10
CA SER A 414 -7.62 19.69 6.53
C SER A 414 -6.60 18.66 7.02
N LYS A 415 -6.42 17.56 6.28
CA LYS A 415 -5.46 16.47 6.60
C LYS A 415 -4.11 16.59 5.88
N ILE A 416 -3.92 17.64 5.07
CA ILE A 416 -2.63 17.90 4.42
C ILE A 416 -1.63 18.32 5.49
N LEU A 417 -0.45 17.70 5.49
CA LEU A 417 0.63 17.93 6.45
C LEU A 417 0.88 19.45 6.61
N LYS A 418 0.52 20.03 7.76
CA LYS A 418 0.88 21.42 8.09
C LYS A 418 2.39 21.45 8.27
N VAL A 419 3.08 22.04 7.30
CA VAL A 419 4.54 22.19 7.33
C VAL A 419 4.83 23.32 8.32
N ASN A 420 5.12 22.94 9.57
CA ASN A 420 5.51 23.84 10.66
C ASN A 420 7.04 23.92 10.82
N SER A 421 7.80 23.42 9.84
CA SER A 421 9.26 23.34 9.88
C SER A 421 9.88 23.90 8.59
N ASP A 422 11.11 24.42 8.67
CA ASP A 422 11.94 24.78 7.51
C ASP A 422 12.74 23.58 6.97
N ASP A 423 12.23 22.35 7.10
CA ASP A 423 12.88 21.16 6.52
C ASP A 423 12.41 20.91 5.08
N ALA A 424 13.37 20.86 4.15
CA ALA A 424 13.14 20.50 2.75
C ALA A 424 12.36 19.18 2.56
N LYS A 425 12.51 18.22 3.49
CA LYS A 425 11.81 16.92 3.43
C LYS A 425 10.30 17.06 3.58
N ASP A 426 9.83 17.96 4.44
CA ASP A 426 8.40 18.15 4.71
C ASP A 426 7.69 18.76 3.51
N TYR A 427 8.30 19.78 2.90
CA TYR A 427 7.83 20.34 1.63
C TYR A 427 7.80 19.30 0.51
N LYS A 428 8.83 18.46 0.37
CA LYS A 428 8.81 17.37 -0.63
C LYS A 428 7.69 16.35 -0.37
N LYS A 429 7.44 15.98 0.89
CA LYS A 429 6.38 15.03 1.25
C LYS A 429 4.98 15.61 0.95
N ARG A 430 4.77 16.89 1.27
CA ARG A 430 3.53 17.59 0.93
C ARG A 430 3.36 17.79 -0.58
N GLY A 431 4.42 18.16 -1.28
CA GLY A 431 4.44 18.24 -2.75
C GLY A 431 4.08 16.92 -3.43
N ASN A 432 4.60 15.79 -2.94
CA ASN A 432 4.22 14.45 -3.43
C ASN A 432 2.73 14.16 -3.21
N THR A 433 2.15 14.68 -2.12
CA THR A 433 0.72 14.54 -1.82
C THR A 433 -0.12 15.32 -2.80
N TYR A 434 0.22 16.59 -3.06
CA TYR A 434 -0.43 17.41 -4.09
C TYR A 434 -0.29 16.80 -5.49
N TYR A 435 0.88 16.28 -5.82
CA TYR A 435 1.14 15.60 -7.09
C TYR A 435 0.21 14.40 -7.28
N ARG A 436 -0.01 13.58 -6.25
CA ARG A 436 -0.97 12.46 -6.28
C ARG A 436 -2.43 12.92 -6.44
N LYS A 437 -2.78 14.09 -5.88
CA LYS A 437 -4.07 14.76 -6.13
C LYS A 437 -4.17 15.40 -7.52
N LYS A 438 -3.11 15.33 -8.34
CA LYS A 438 -2.98 16.03 -9.64
C LYS A 438 -3.01 17.56 -9.54
N ASP A 439 -2.84 18.10 -8.32
CA ASP A 439 -2.63 19.53 -8.09
C ASP A 439 -1.14 19.83 -8.33
N TYR A 440 -0.78 19.89 -9.61
CA TYR A 440 0.62 20.05 -10.00
C TYR A 440 1.17 21.42 -9.64
N ASP A 441 0.33 22.46 -9.56
CA ASP A 441 0.78 23.81 -9.21
C ASP A 441 1.23 23.90 -7.76
N ARG A 442 0.43 23.39 -6.81
CA ARG A 442 0.86 23.33 -5.40
C ARG A 442 2.01 22.36 -5.20
N ALA A 443 2.04 21.24 -5.93
CA ALA A 443 3.17 20.32 -5.90
C ALA A 443 4.48 21.01 -6.34
N ILE A 444 4.45 21.75 -7.45
CA ILE A 444 5.60 22.51 -7.97
C ILE A 444 6.04 23.58 -6.97
N ALA A 445 5.12 24.32 -6.34
CA ALA A 445 5.45 25.32 -5.33
C ALA A 445 6.19 24.70 -4.13
N ASP A 446 5.72 23.55 -3.64
CA ASP A 446 6.36 22.81 -2.55
C ASP A 446 7.73 22.25 -2.96
N TYR A 447 7.86 21.69 -4.17
CA TYR A 447 9.17 21.25 -4.66
C TYR A 447 10.13 22.43 -4.86
N ASN A 448 9.64 23.59 -5.29
CA ASN A 448 10.44 24.82 -5.38
C ASN A 448 11.01 25.19 -4.01
N ARG A 449 10.19 25.17 -2.96
CA ARG A 449 10.64 25.47 -1.59
C ARG A 449 11.63 24.43 -1.08
N ALA A 450 11.39 23.14 -1.34
CA ALA A 450 12.33 22.08 -1.00
C ALA A 450 13.69 22.27 -1.68
N ILE A 451 13.70 22.68 -2.96
CA ILE A 451 14.93 22.96 -3.72
C ILE A 451 15.62 24.23 -3.23
N GLN A 452 14.90 25.27 -2.83
CA GLN A 452 15.49 26.47 -2.23
C GLN A 452 16.21 26.16 -0.92
N LEU A 453 15.63 25.29 -0.09
CA LEU A 453 16.21 24.85 1.17
C LEU A 453 17.36 23.86 0.98
N ASN A 454 17.31 23.03 -0.08
CA ASN A 454 18.39 22.12 -0.46
C ASN A 454 18.59 22.09 -2.00
N PRO A 455 19.49 22.93 -2.55
CA PRO A 455 19.75 23.01 -3.99
C PRO A 455 20.36 21.76 -4.63
N ASN A 456 20.81 20.78 -3.84
CA ASN A 456 21.37 19.52 -4.33
C ASN A 456 20.40 18.34 -4.17
N ASP A 457 19.12 18.57 -3.84
CA ASP A 457 18.11 17.51 -3.74
C ASP A 457 17.65 17.04 -5.14
N ALA A 458 18.39 16.10 -5.73
CA ALA A 458 18.07 15.47 -7.00
C ALA A 458 16.63 14.87 -7.04
N LYS A 459 16.11 14.39 -5.90
CA LYS A 459 14.75 13.83 -5.85
C LYS A 459 13.69 14.93 -5.98
N ALA A 460 13.92 16.11 -5.39
CA ALA A 460 13.02 17.25 -5.53
C ALA A 460 12.98 17.76 -6.98
N TYR A 461 14.14 17.88 -7.65
CA TYR A 461 14.18 18.21 -9.08
C TYR A 461 13.48 17.16 -9.93
N LYS A 462 13.71 15.85 -9.70
CA LYS A 462 13.03 14.79 -10.44
C LYS A 462 11.51 14.87 -10.28
N ASN A 463 11.02 15.05 -9.05
CA ASN A 463 9.59 15.14 -8.78
C ASN A 463 8.95 16.40 -9.38
N ARG A 464 9.65 17.53 -9.38
CA ARG A 464 9.21 18.76 -10.04
C ARG A 464 9.22 18.63 -11.57
N GLY A 465 10.24 18.00 -12.13
CA GLY A 465 10.31 17.65 -13.55
C GLY A 465 9.14 16.77 -14.00
N ASN A 466 8.78 15.76 -13.18
CA ASN A 466 7.59 14.94 -13.42
C ASN A 466 6.31 15.80 -13.39
N ALA A 467 6.16 16.71 -12.44
CA ALA A 467 4.99 17.62 -12.37
C ALA A 467 4.90 18.53 -13.60
N TYR A 468 6.02 19.10 -14.06
CA TYR A 468 6.07 19.86 -15.30
C TYR A 468 5.71 19.03 -16.54
N TYR A 469 6.14 17.77 -16.61
CA TYR A 469 5.75 16.85 -17.68
C TYR A 469 4.23 16.69 -17.76
N TYR A 470 3.55 16.46 -16.63
CA TYR A 470 2.08 16.36 -16.61
C TYR A 470 1.37 17.68 -16.92
N LYS A 471 1.98 18.82 -16.60
CA LYS A 471 1.54 20.15 -17.05
C LYS A 471 1.84 20.45 -18.53
N LYS A 472 2.49 19.51 -19.25
CA LYS A 472 2.97 19.68 -20.63
C LYS A 472 4.01 20.80 -20.79
N ASP A 473 4.62 21.26 -19.70
CA ASP A 473 5.76 22.19 -19.73
C ASP A 473 7.06 21.41 -19.92
N TYR A 474 7.24 20.93 -21.15
CA TYR A 474 8.33 20.01 -21.48
C TYR A 474 9.72 20.66 -21.36
N ASN A 475 9.84 21.97 -21.54
CA ASN A 475 11.12 22.65 -21.45
C ASN A 475 11.60 22.73 -19.99
N ARG A 476 10.71 23.08 -19.04
CA ARG A 476 11.05 23.06 -17.61
C ARG A 476 11.27 21.64 -17.08
N ALA A 477 10.50 20.66 -17.55
CA ALA A 477 10.75 19.26 -17.21
C ALA A 477 12.15 18.80 -17.63
N ILE A 478 12.59 19.11 -18.86
CA ILE A 478 13.95 18.79 -19.34
C ILE A 478 15.01 19.51 -18.50
N ALA A 479 14.80 20.79 -18.15
CA ALA A 479 15.73 21.55 -17.32
C ALA A 479 15.93 20.89 -15.94
N ASP A 480 14.84 20.45 -15.31
CA ASP A 480 14.90 19.74 -14.03
C ASP A 480 15.61 18.39 -14.15
N TYR A 481 15.30 17.57 -15.16
CA TYR A 481 16.02 16.31 -15.36
C TYR A 481 17.51 16.53 -15.71
N ASN A 482 17.85 17.59 -16.43
CA ASN A 482 19.26 17.96 -16.66
C ASN A 482 19.96 18.27 -15.33
N GLN A 483 19.28 18.98 -14.42
CA GLN A 483 19.82 19.27 -13.09
C GLN A 483 19.98 18.00 -12.24
N VAL A 484 19.02 17.06 -12.31
CA VAL A 484 19.16 15.74 -11.67
C VAL A 484 20.42 15.04 -12.16
N LEU A 485 20.64 15.02 -13.48
CA LEU A 485 21.79 14.36 -14.11
C LEU A 485 23.11 15.11 -13.89
N LYS A 486 23.07 16.40 -13.60
CA LYS A 486 24.24 17.17 -13.15
C LYS A 486 24.63 16.80 -11.71
N ILE A 487 23.65 16.59 -10.83
CA ILE A 487 23.87 16.19 -9.43
C ILE A 487 24.25 14.71 -9.34
N ASN A 488 23.55 13.84 -10.08
CA ASN A 488 23.77 12.40 -10.14
C ASN A 488 23.73 11.90 -11.60
N PRO A 489 24.89 11.80 -12.26
CA PRO A 489 25.00 11.31 -13.64
C PRO A 489 24.58 9.85 -13.84
N TYR A 490 24.41 9.08 -12.76
CA TYR A 490 24.08 7.66 -12.80
C TYR A 490 22.59 7.38 -12.53
N ASP A 491 21.73 8.41 -12.44
CA ASP A 491 20.28 8.22 -12.26
C ASP A 491 19.62 7.75 -13.58
N ALA A 492 19.44 6.42 -13.70
CA ALA A 492 18.77 5.79 -14.84
C ALA A 492 17.31 6.26 -15.03
N GLU A 493 16.60 6.55 -13.94
CA GLU A 493 15.21 6.98 -13.98
C GLU A 493 15.09 8.40 -14.57
N ALA A 494 16.04 9.29 -14.25
CA ALA A 494 16.09 10.64 -14.83
C ALA A 494 16.32 10.60 -16.35
N TYR A 495 17.20 9.71 -16.84
CA TYR A 495 17.34 9.47 -18.29
C TYR A 495 16.04 8.93 -18.89
N ASN A 496 15.39 7.95 -18.26
CA ASN A 496 14.11 7.41 -18.74
C ASN A 496 13.03 8.50 -18.80
N ASN A 497 12.85 9.30 -17.74
CA ASN A 497 11.83 10.34 -17.67
C ASN A 497 12.10 11.47 -18.66
N ARG A 498 13.36 11.87 -18.86
CA ARG A 498 13.73 12.82 -19.91
C ARG A 498 13.47 12.26 -21.31
N GLY A 499 13.69 10.96 -21.51
CA GLY A 499 13.32 10.24 -22.73
C GLY A 499 11.82 10.32 -23.03
N LEU A 500 10.95 10.20 -22.02
CA LEU A 500 9.50 10.34 -22.16
C LEU A 500 9.11 11.74 -22.64
N VAL A 501 9.77 12.78 -22.15
CA VAL A 501 9.52 14.15 -22.63
C VAL A 501 9.86 14.28 -24.13
N TYR A 502 10.95 13.66 -24.59
CA TYR A 502 11.31 13.67 -26.00
C TYR A 502 10.33 12.90 -26.89
N ILE A 503 9.68 11.84 -26.38
CA ILE A 503 8.56 11.17 -27.08
C ILE A 503 7.42 12.17 -27.34
N GLU A 504 7.01 12.93 -26.32
CA GLU A 504 5.93 13.92 -26.47
C GLU A 504 6.30 15.05 -27.44
N LYS A 505 7.58 15.44 -27.48
CA LYS A 505 8.11 16.38 -28.47
C LYS A 505 8.31 15.77 -29.86
N LYS A 506 7.93 14.50 -30.07
CA LYS A 506 8.12 13.71 -31.31
C LYS A 506 9.59 13.57 -31.74
N ASP A 507 10.54 13.84 -30.85
CA ASP A 507 11.97 13.64 -31.08
C ASP A 507 12.39 12.23 -30.65
N TYR A 508 12.02 11.26 -31.47
CA TYR A 508 12.23 9.84 -31.16
C TYR A 508 13.71 9.47 -31.09
N ASN A 509 14.60 10.18 -31.81
CA ASN A 509 16.03 9.90 -31.79
C ASN A 509 16.65 10.29 -30.45
N ARG A 510 16.35 11.50 -29.92
CA ARG A 510 16.81 11.89 -28.58
C ARG A 510 16.17 11.04 -27.49
N ALA A 511 14.91 10.63 -27.65
CA ALA A 511 14.27 9.70 -26.74
C ALA A 511 15.03 8.36 -26.67
N ILE A 512 15.34 7.75 -27.83
CA ILE A 512 16.11 6.50 -27.90
C ILE A 512 17.48 6.64 -27.25
N ALA A 513 18.21 7.74 -27.50
CA ALA A 513 19.51 7.97 -26.89
C ALA A 513 19.43 8.03 -25.35
N ASN A 514 18.40 8.69 -24.81
CA ASN A 514 18.16 8.72 -23.36
C ASN A 514 17.82 7.34 -22.80
N TYR A 515 16.93 6.57 -23.45
CA TYR A 515 16.62 5.22 -23.00
C TYR A 515 17.81 4.27 -23.11
N ASN A 516 18.67 4.42 -24.12
CA ASN A 516 19.91 3.66 -24.23
C ASN A 516 20.80 3.91 -23.01
N GLN A 517 20.93 5.17 -22.59
CA GLN A 517 21.72 5.51 -21.40
C GLN A 517 21.06 4.99 -20.12
N ALA A 518 19.73 5.10 -19.98
CA ALA A 518 18.99 4.53 -18.85
C ALA A 518 19.20 3.00 -18.73
N ILE A 519 19.12 2.28 -19.85
CA ILE A 519 19.32 0.83 -19.92
C ILE A 519 20.78 0.45 -19.66
N LYS A 520 21.74 1.26 -20.12
CA LYS A 520 23.17 1.05 -19.84
C LYS A 520 23.46 1.15 -18.34
N LEU A 521 22.83 2.10 -17.65
CA LEU A 521 22.97 2.32 -16.21
C LEU A 521 22.20 1.28 -15.38
N ASN A 522 21.00 0.90 -15.81
CA ASN A 522 20.18 -0.13 -15.18
C ASN A 522 19.58 -1.10 -16.23
N PRO A 523 20.26 -2.22 -16.51
CA PRO A 523 19.79 -3.22 -17.47
C PRO A 523 18.51 -3.97 -17.07
N ASN A 524 18.05 -3.82 -15.84
CA ASN A 524 16.82 -4.45 -15.32
C ASN A 524 15.62 -3.49 -15.30
N LEU A 525 15.77 -2.25 -15.78
CA LEU A 525 14.68 -1.28 -15.84
C LEU A 525 13.71 -1.60 -16.99
N ALA A 526 12.72 -2.46 -16.72
CA ALA A 526 11.72 -2.91 -17.70
C ALA A 526 11.00 -1.75 -18.40
N GLU A 527 10.66 -0.68 -17.67
CA GLU A 527 10.01 0.50 -18.22
C GLU A 527 10.83 1.19 -19.33
N ALA A 528 12.16 1.27 -19.18
CA ALA A 528 13.02 1.91 -20.19
C ALA A 528 13.04 1.10 -21.50
N TYR A 529 12.99 -0.23 -21.43
CA TYR A 529 12.81 -1.06 -22.62
C TYR A 529 11.45 -0.83 -23.26
N ASN A 530 10.36 -0.83 -22.48
CA ASN A 530 9.03 -0.53 -23.01
C ASN A 530 8.97 0.86 -23.68
N ASN A 531 9.52 1.89 -23.03
CA ASN A 531 9.50 3.26 -23.53
C ASN A 531 10.39 3.44 -24.77
N ARG A 532 11.54 2.75 -24.83
CA ARG A 532 12.35 2.68 -26.06
C ARG A 532 11.62 1.95 -27.18
N GLY A 533 10.88 0.87 -26.85
CA GLY A 533 9.99 0.18 -27.77
C GLY A 533 8.95 1.13 -28.39
N ASN A 534 8.32 1.97 -27.57
CA ASN A 534 7.37 3.00 -28.02
C ASN A 534 8.03 3.98 -29.00
N ALA A 535 9.27 4.41 -28.73
CA ALA A 535 10.02 5.27 -29.65
C ALA A 535 10.20 4.64 -31.03
N TYR A 536 10.60 3.36 -31.08
CA TYR A 536 10.72 2.62 -32.34
C TYR A 536 9.38 2.38 -33.02
N TYR A 537 8.31 2.13 -32.24
CA TYR A 537 6.96 1.99 -32.75
C TYR A 537 6.48 3.25 -33.47
N TYR A 538 6.69 4.44 -32.90
CA TYR A 538 6.33 5.70 -33.56
C TYR A 538 7.18 5.99 -34.81
N LYS A 539 8.41 5.45 -34.88
CA LYS A 539 9.22 5.44 -36.11
C LYS A 539 8.78 4.38 -37.13
N LYS A 540 7.67 3.67 -36.88
CA LYS A 540 7.18 2.52 -37.68
C LYS A 540 8.17 1.35 -37.79
N ASN A 541 9.20 1.32 -36.93
CA ASN A 541 10.16 0.23 -36.86
C ASN A 541 9.65 -0.83 -35.87
N TYR A 542 8.62 -1.55 -36.29
CA TYR A 542 7.90 -2.49 -35.43
C TYR A 542 8.77 -3.67 -34.96
N ASN A 543 9.77 -4.10 -35.74
CA ASN A 543 10.69 -5.17 -35.35
C ASN A 543 11.53 -4.78 -34.12
N HIS A 544 12.10 -3.57 -34.12
CA HIS A 544 12.85 -3.07 -32.97
C HIS A 544 11.94 -2.78 -31.78
N ALA A 545 10.71 -2.31 -32.03
CA ALA A 545 9.72 -2.12 -30.97
C ALA A 545 9.41 -3.45 -30.26
N ILE A 546 9.07 -4.49 -31.02
CA ILE A 546 8.77 -5.84 -30.50
C ILE A 546 9.95 -6.42 -29.73
N ALA A 547 11.18 -6.31 -30.23
CA ALA A 547 12.36 -6.79 -29.51
C ALA A 547 12.53 -6.13 -28.13
N ASN A 548 12.25 -4.82 -28.05
CA ASN A 548 12.28 -4.08 -26.80
C ASN A 548 11.15 -4.48 -25.85
N TYR A 549 9.91 -4.63 -26.35
CA TYR A 549 8.80 -5.10 -25.53
C TYR A 549 9.02 -6.53 -25.01
N ASN A 550 9.59 -7.42 -25.83
CA ASN A 550 9.98 -8.77 -25.39
C ASN A 550 10.94 -8.72 -24.21
N ARG A 551 11.94 -7.83 -24.26
CA ARG A 551 12.88 -7.65 -23.16
C ARG A 551 12.22 -7.07 -21.92
N ALA A 552 11.32 -6.09 -22.08
CA ALA A 552 10.54 -5.53 -20.98
C ALA A 552 9.69 -6.60 -20.28
N ILE A 553 8.96 -7.41 -21.05
CA ILE A 553 8.12 -8.52 -20.54
C ILE A 553 8.96 -9.61 -19.86
N LYS A 554 10.16 -9.90 -20.37
CA LYS A 554 11.08 -10.87 -19.74
C LYS A 554 11.58 -10.39 -18.38
N LEU A 555 11.75 -9.07 -18.22
CA LEU A 555 12.19 -8.46 -16.95
C LEU A 555 11.03 -8.32 -15.96
N ASP A 556 9.85 -7.95 -16.46
CA ASP A 556 8.62 -7.83 -15.69
C ASP A 556 7.43 -8.41 -16.48
N SER A 557 7.06 -9.65 -16.12
CA SER A 557 5.93 -10.36 -16.74
C SER A 557 4.56 -9.81 -16.36
N SER A 558 4.49 -8.89 -15.40
CA SER A 558 3.25 -8.21 -14.99
C SER A 558 3.05 -6.86 -15.68
N LEU A 559 4.01 -6.41 -16.50
CA LEU A 559 3.96 -5.11 -17.17
C LEU A 559 2.91 -5.06 -18.31
N ILE A 560 1.66 -4.80 -17.93
CA ILE A 560 0.49 -4.78 -18.84
C ILE A 560 0.73 -3.89 -20.08
N LYS A 561 1.33 -2.71 -19.88
CA LYS A 561 1.61 -1.76 -20.97
C LYS A 561 2.49 -2.37 -22.06
N ALA A 562 3.46 -3.22 -21.69
CA ALA A 562 4.35 -3.84 -22.66
C ALA A 562 3.64 -4.88 -23.54
N TYR A 563 2.74 -5.69 -22.97
CA TYR A 563 1.88 -6.59 -23.74
C TYR A 563 0.98 -5.80 -24.69
N TYR A 564 0.29 -4.76 -24.19
CA TYR A 564 -0.57 -3.93 -25.03
C TYR A 564 0.19 -3.29 -26.20
N ASN A 565 1.36 -2.69 -25.93
CA ASN A 565 2.17 -2.03 -26.95
C ASN A 565 2.76 -3.04 -27.96
N ARG A 566 3.14 -4.24 -27.51
CA ARG A 566 3.59 -5.31 -28.40
C ARG A 566 2.46 -5.86 -29.26
N GLY A 567 1.27 -6.03 -28.70
CA GLY A 567 0.07 -6.42 -29.43
C GLY A 567 -0.27 -5.44 -30.55
N GLN A 568 -0.19 -4.13 -30.27
CA GLN A 568 -0.36 -3.10 -31.31
C GLN A 568 0.73 -3.19 -32.39
N ALA A 569 2.00 -3.40 -32.01
CA ALA A 569 3.07 -3.56 -32.99
C ALA A 569 2.87 -4.79 -33.89
N TYR A 570 2.39 -5.91 -33.33
CA TYR A 570 2.02 -7.10 -34.11
C TYR A 570 0.83 -6.84 -35.04
N TYR A 571 -0.20 -6.13 -34.56
CA TYR A 571 -1.36 -5.73 -35.36
C TYR A 571 -0.96 -4.92 -36.60
N TYR A 572 -0.11 -3.90 -36.45
CA TYR A 572 0.37 -3.10 -37.60
C TYR A 572 1.31 -3.88 -38.53
N LYS A 573 1.94 -4.95 -38.04
CA LYS A 573 2.66 -5.94 -38.87
C LYS A 573 1.73 -6.96 -39.55
N LYS A 574 0.41 -6.89 -39.31
CA LYS A 574 -0.59 -7.86 -39.74
C LYS A 574 -0.41 -9.28 -39.15
N ASP A 575 0.37 -9.40 -38.08
CA ASP A 575 0.53 -10.65 -37.31
C ASP A 575 -0.58 -10.70 -36.24
N TYR A 576 -1.82 -10.91 -36.69
CA TYR A 576 -3.00 -10.78 -35.85
C TYR A 576 -3.05 -11.83 -34.74
N ASP A 577 -2.53 -13.04 -34.96
CA ASP A 577 -2.52 -14.10 -33.96
C ASP A 577 -1.69 -13.73 -32.72
N ARG A 578 -0.49 -13.17 -32.92
CA ARG A 578 0.33 -12.69 -31.80
C ARG A 578 -0.25 -11.44 -31.15
N ALA A 579 -0.88 -10.57 -31.93
CA ALA A 579 -1.61 -9.42 -31.39
C ALA A 579 -2.73 -9.86 -30.43
N ILE A 580 -3.55 -10.82 -30.85
CA ILE A 580 -4.63 -11.41 -30.05
C ILE A 580 -4.07 -12.06 -28.78
N ALA A 581 -2.97 -12.82 -28.88
CA ALA A 581 -2.34 -13.45 -27.71
C ALA A 581 -1.88 -12.41 -26.67
N ASP A 582 -1.30 -11.29 -27.11
CA ASP A 582 -0.90 -10.20 -26.22
C ASP A 582 -2.11 -9.49 -25.60
N TYR A 583 -3.16 -9.22 -26.38
CA TYR A 583 -4.39 -8.64 -25.85
C TYR A 583 -5.11 -9.57 -24.86
N ASN A 584 -5.08 -10.89 -25.09
CA ASN A 584 -5.58 -11.87 -24.12
C ASN A 584 -4.86 -11.76 -22.78
N GLN A 585 -3.53 -11.61 -22.81
CA GLN A 585 -2.74 -11.46 -21.60
C GLN A 585 -3.05 -10.14 -20.88
N VAL A 586 -3.27 -9.05 -21.63
CA VAL A 586 -3.73 -7.78 -21.05
C VAL A 586 -5.09 -7.95 -20.36
N LEU A 587 -6.06 -8.58 -21.02
CA LEU A 587 -7.41 -8.79 -20.47
C LEU A 587 -7.44 -9.78 -19.29
N LYS A 588 -6.50 -10.72 -19.23
CA LYS A 588 -6.31 -11.59 -18.05
C LYS A 588 -5.89 -10.79 -16.81
N LEU A 589 -5.09 -9.74 -16.99
CA LEU A 589 -4.60 -8.88 -15.92
C LEU A 589 -5.53 -7.69 -15.63
N ASN A 590 -6.25 -7.21 -16.65
CA ASN A 590 -7.19 -6.10 -16.58
C ASN A 590 -8.46 -6.41 -17.40
N PRO A 591 -9.44 -7.12 -16.81
CA PRO A 591 -10.63 -7.58 -17.54
C PRO A 591 -11.62 -6.48 -17.92
N ASP A 592 -11.47 -5.26 -17.40
CA ASP A 592 -12.40 -4.15 -17.63
C ASP A 592 -11.84 -3.08 -18.58
N ASP A 593 -10.94 -3.48 -19.50
CA ASP A 593 -10.31 -2.56 -20.45
C ASP A 593 -11.03 -2.53 -21.80
N ALA A 594 -12.00 -1.62 -21.93
CA ALA A 594 -12.81 -1.46 -23.15
C ALA A 594 -11.94 -1.27 -24.42
N LYS A 595 -10.83 -0.53 -24.29
CA LYS A 595 -9.91 -0.25 -25.40
C LYS A 595 -9.23 -1.52 -25.90
N VAL A 596 -8.91 -2.44 -25.00
CA VAL A 596 -8.23 -3.68 -25.36
C VAL A 596 -9.20 -4.64 -26.04
N TYR A 597 -10.44 -4.75 -25.55
CA TYR A 597 -11.49 -5.49 -26.27
C TYR A 597 -11.69 -4.93 -27.68
N TYR A 598 -11.81 -3.62 -27.83
CA TYR A 598 -11.92 -3.00 -29.15
C TYR A 598 -10.75 -3.36 -30.09
N ASN A 599 -9.50 -3.25 -29.60
CA ASN A 599 -8.33 -3.58 -30.43
C ASN A 599 -8.18 -5.08 -30.74
N ARG A 600 -8.59 -5.96 -29.82
CA ARG A 600 -8.64 -7.40 -30.07
C ARG A 600 -9.76 -7.76 -31.06
N GLY A 601 -10.90 -7.10 -30.95
CA GLY A 601 -11.99 -7.17 -31.92
C GLY A 601 -11.55 -6.73 -33.32
N LEU A 602 -10.78 -5.64 -33.44
CA LEU A 602 -10.16 -5.24 -34.72
C LEU A 602 -9.23 -6.33 -35.27
N ALA A 603 -8.39 -6.93 -34.42
CA ALA A 603 -7.51 -8.01 -34.87
C ALA A 603 -8.29 -9.24 -35.36
N TYR A 604 -9.38 -9.62 -34.68
CA TYR A 604 -10.29 -10.67 -35.15
C TYR A 604 -11.00 -10.31 -36.45
N TYR A 605 -11.48 -9.07 -36.59
CA TYR A 605 -12.12 -8.56 -37.79
C TYR A 605 -11.20 -8.67 -39.02
N TYR A 606 -9.94 -8.22 -38.91
CA TYR A 606 -8.99 -8.32 -40.02
C TYR A 606 -8.51 -9.75 -40.28
N LYS A 607 -8.67 -10.66 -39.31
CA LYS A 607 -8.53 -12.11 -39.50
C LYS A 607 -9.78 -12.74 -40.15
N LYS A 608 -10.84 -11.96 -40.38
CA LYS A 608 -12.18 -12.40 -40.84
C LYS A 608 -12.92 -13.33 -39.86
N ASP A 609 -12.51 -13.33 -38.59
CA ASP A 609 -13.23 -14.02 -37.50
C ASP A 609 -14.26 -13.05 -36.91
N TYR A 610 -15.33 -12.81 -37.68
CA TYR A 610 -16.32 -11.78 -37.36
C TYR A 610 -17.10 -12.09 -36.07
N ASP A 611 -17.32 -13.36 -35.74
CA ASP A 611 -18.03 -13.76 -34.52
C ASP A 611 -17.28 -13.37 -33.26
N ARG A 612 -15.97 -13.62 -33.20
CA ARG A 612 -15.14 -13.19 -32.06
C ARG A 612 -14.95 -11.68 -32.03
N ALA A 613 -14.87 -11.04 -33.20
CA ALA A 613 -14.83 -9.58 -33.28
C ALA A 613 -16.09 -8.96 -32.66
N ILE A 614 -17.27 -9.44 -33.03
CA ILE A 614 -18.56 -8.99 -32.48
C ILE A 614 -18.63 -9.22 -30.97
N ALA A 615 -18.19 -10.39 -30.48
CA ALA A 615 -18.17 -10.68 -29.04
C ALA A 615 -17.30 -9.68 -28.26
N ASP A 616 -16.12 -9.35 -28.79
CA ASP A 616 -15.22 -8.35 -28.20
C ASP A 616 -15.80 -6.93 -28.27
N TYR A 617 -16.41 -6.56 -29.39
CA TYR A 617 -17.09 -5.27 -29.51
C TYR A 617 -18.28 -5.13 -28.57
N ASN A 618 -19.06 -6.19 -28.36
CA ASN A 618 -20.13 -6.21 -27.36
C ASN A 618 -19.59 -5.90 -25.96
N GLN A 619 -18.47 -6.50 -25.58
CA GLN A 619 -17.85 -6.27 -24.29
C GLN A 619 -17.26 -4.86 -24.17
N ALA A 620 -16.65 -4.34 -25.26
CA ALA A 620 -16.18 -2.96 -25.30
C ALA A 620 -17.32 -1.94 -25.14
N ILE A 621 -18.45 -2.15 -25.82
CA ILE A 621 -19.66 -1.31 -25.70
C ILE A 621 -20.27 -1.39 -24.29
N LYS A 622 -20.30 -2.58 -23.69
CA LYS A 622 -20.77 -2.74 -22.30
C LYS A 622 -19.94 -1.92 -21.31
N LEU A 623 -18.64 -1.80 -21.54
CA LEU A 623 -17.71 -1.06 -20.68
C LEU A 623 -17.68 0.44 -21.01
N ASN A 624 -17.88 0.82 -22.27
CA ASN A 624 -17.91 2.20 -22.73
C ASN A 624 -18.99 2.37 -23.84
N PRO A 625 -20.24 2.72 -23.46
CA PRO A 625 -21.36 2.76 -24.40
C PRO A 625 -21.36 3.97 -25.34
N ASP A 626 -20.48 4.95 -25.11
CA ASP A 626 -20.43 6.21 -25.87
C ASP A 626 -19.32 6.22 -26.95
N ASP A 627 -18.63 5.10 -27.18
CA ASP A 627 -17.59 5.00 -28.20
C ASP A 627 -18.16 4.67 -29.59
N ALA A 628 -18.43 5.71 -30.38
CA ALA A 628 -18.97 5.61 -31.74
C ALA A 628 -18.16 4.64 -32.64
N LYS A 629 -16.83 4.57 -32.46
CA LYS A 629 -15.96 3.72 -33.29
C LYS A 629 -16.23 2.25 -33.08
N VAL A 630 -16.63 1.85 -31.87
CA VAL A 630 -16.91 0.44 -31.57
C VAL A 630 -18.18 -0.01 -32.27
N TYR A 631 -19.24 0.81 -32.25
CA TYR A 631 -20.48 0.53 -33.01
C TYR A 631 -20.21 0.48 -34.51
N TYR A 632 -19.49 1.46 -35.06
CA TYR A 632 -19.13 1.46 -36.48
C TYR A 632 -18.40 0.17 -36.90
N ASN A 633 -17.40 -0.27 -36.13
CA ASN A 633 -16.65 -1.49 -36.45
C ASN A 633 -17.43 -2.78 -36.20
N ARG A 634 -18.35 -2.80 -35.22
CA ARG A 634 -19.27 -3.92 -35.03
C ARG A 634 -20.30 -4.00 -36.17
N GLY A 635 -20.79 -2.86 -36.63
CA GLY A 635 -21.63 -2.75 -37.83
C GLY A 635 -20.92 -3.26 -39.08
N LEU A 636 -19.63 -2.95 -39.27
CA LEU A 636 -18.81 -3.56 -40.33
C LEU A 636 -18.75 -5.08 -40.20
N ALA A 637 -18.49 -5.61 -39.00
CA ALA A 637 -18.46 -7.05 -38.80
C ALA A 637 -19.81 -7.73 -39.12
N TYR A 638 -20.94 -7.12 -38.73
CA TYR A 638 -22.28 -7.60 -39.11
C TYR A 638 -22.52 -7.52 -40.62
N TYR A 639 -22.11 -6.43 -41.27
CA TYR A 639 -22.21 -6.26 -42.73
C TYR A 639 -21.50 -7.39 -43.49
N TYR A 640 -20.27 -7.73 -43.11
CA TYR A 640 -19.53 -8.84 -43.75
C TYR A 640 -20.10 -10.22 -43.39
N LYS A 641 -20.86 -10.34 -42.29
CA LYS A 641 -21.70 -11.51 -41.99
C LYS A 641 -23.04 -11.51 -42.73
N GLN A 642 -23.30 -10.50 -43.57
CA GLN A 642 -24.57 -10.29 -44.28
C GLN A 642 -25.77 -10.08 -43.34
N ASP A 643 -25.52 -9.72 -42.08
CA ASP A 643 -26.57 -9.32 -41.15
C ASP A 643 -26.80 -7.81 -41.25
N TYR A 644 -27.50 -7.42 -42.30
CA TYR A 644 -27.66 -6.02 -42.66
C TYR A 644 -28.50 -5.26 -41.63
N ASP A 645 -29.49 -5.89 -40.99
CA ASP A 645 -30.34 -5.24 -39.98
C ASP A 645 -29.55 -4.85 -38.73
N ARG A 646 -28.70 -5.76 -38.21
CA ARG A 646 -27.83 -5.41 -37.06
C ARG A 646 -26.73 -4.44 -37.46
N ALA A 647 -26.22 -4.52 -38.70
CA ALA A 647 -25.27 -3.55 -39.20
C ALA A 647 -25.86 -2.13 -39.24
N ILE A 648 -27.07 -1.98 -39.78
CA ILE A 648 -27.79 -0.70 -39.85
C ILE A 648 -28.01 -0.14 -38.44
N ALA A 649 -28.50 -0.95 -37.50
CA ALA A 649 -28.73 -0.51 -36.13
C ALA A 649 -27.44 -0.01 -35.44
N ASP A 650 -26.32 -0.69 -35.68
CA ASP A 650 -25.01 -0.26 -35.17
C ASP A 650 -24.51 1.03 -35.84
N TYR A 651 -24.71 1.19 -37.15
CA TYR A 651 -24.38 2.43 -37.83
C TYR A 651 -25.26 3.60 -37.39
N ASP A 652 -26.56 3.38 -37.16
CA ASP A 652 -27.46 4.38 -36.58
C ASP A 652 -26.93 4.85 -35.22
N GLN A 653 -26.51 3.91 -34.38
CA GLN A 653 -25.98 4.22 -33.06
C GLN A 653 -24.62 4.92 -33.14
N ALA A 654 -23.74 4.53 -34.07
CA ALA A 654 -22.49 5.23 -34.34
C ALA A 654 -22.73 6.68 -34.80
N LEU A 655 -23.66 6.89 -35.73
CA LEU A 655 -24.02 8.21 -36.27
C LEU A 655 -24.78 9.09 -35.28
N ARG A 656 -25.49 8.50 -34.32
CA ARG A 656 -26.06 9.22 -33.18
C ARG A 656 -24.97 9.82 -32.28
N LEU A 657 -23.87 9.10 -32.10
CA LEU A 657 -22.73 9.52 -31.27
C LEU A 657 -21.76 10.43 -32.03
N ASP A 658 -21.53 10.17 -33.32
CA ASP A 658 -20.72 11.00 -34.22
C ASP A 658 -21.46 11.27 -35.54
N PRO A 659 -22.24 12.37 -35.62
CA PRO A 659 -23.03 12.72 -36.81
C PRO A 659 -22.21 13.16 -38.02
N TYR A 660 -20.88 13.27 -37.90
CA TYR A 660 -19.99 13.76 -38.95
C TYR A 660 -19.15 12.67 -39.60
N ASP A 661 -19.36 11.39 -39.23
CA ASP A 661 -18.65 10.27 -39.84
C ASP A 661 -19.22 9.93 -41.23
N ALA A 662 -18.60 10.50 -42.27
CA ALA A 662 -18.96 10.24 -43.66
C ALA A 662 -18.89 8.75 -44.05
N LYS A 663 -17.94 7.99 -43.47
CA LYS A 663 -17.78 6.57 -43.77
C LYS A 663 -18.89 5.73 -43.15
N ALA A 664 -19.36 6.10 -41.97
CA ALA A 664 -20.50 5.45 -41.34
C ALA A 664 -21.78 5.64 -42.18
N TYR A 665 -22.05 6.83 -42.70
CA TYR A 665 -23.16 7.03 -43.65
C TYR A 665 -23.00 6.17 -44.91
N ASN A 666 -21.83 6.20 -45.55
CA ASN A 666 -21.58 5.38 -46.75
C ASN A 666 -21.80 3.88 -46.47
N ASN A 667 -21.30 3.36 -45.35
CA ASN A 667 -21.43 1.94 -45.03
C ASN A 667 -22.84 1.54 -44.58
N ARG A 668 -23.61 2.46 -43.97
CA ARG A 668 -25.04 2.24 -43.73
C ARG A 668 -25.83 2.22 -45.04
N GLY A 669 -25.50 3.10 -45.98
CA GLY A 669 -26.01 3.05 -47.35
C GLY A 669 -25.73 1.72 -48.04
N ASN A 670 -24.49 1.21 -47.90
CA ASN A 670 -24.11 -0.11 -48.41
C ASN A 670 -24.92 -1.24 -47.78
N ALA A 671 -25.31 -1.14 -46.51
CA ALA A 671 -26.17 -2.13 -45.86
C ALA A 671 -27.64 -2.05 -46.32
N TYR A 672 -28.14 -0.87 -46.72
CA TYR A 672 -29.48 -0.72 -47.32
C TYR A 672 -29.56 -1.26 -48.75
N TYR A 673 -28.47 -1.20 -49.52
CA TYR A 673 -28.42 -1.62 -50.92
C TYR A 673 -28.88 -3.08 -51.18
N PRO A 674 -28.34 -4.12 -50.50
CA PRO A 674 -28.76 -5.50 -50.70
C PRO A 674 -30.20 -5.75 -50.23
N LYS A 675 -30.74 -4.90 -49.35
CA LYS A 675 -32.14 -4.91 -48.94
C LYS A 675 -33.08 -4.25 -49.96
N GLN A 676 -32.54 -3.74 -51.07
CA GLN A 676 -33.27 -2.99 -52.09
C GLN A 676 -33.91 -1.69 -51.58
N GLU A 677 -33.46 -1.20 -50.41
CA GLU A 677 -33.89 0.08 -49.83
C GLU A 677 -33.11 1.24 -50.48
N TYR A 678 -33.15 1.33 -51.82
CA TYR A 678 -32.26 2.19 -52.62
C TYR A 678 -32.40 3.68 -52.29
N ASP A 679 -33.61 4.16 -51.98
CA ASP A 679 -33.82 5.57 -51.63
C ASP A 679 -33.12 5.94 -50.30
N ARG A 680 -33.12 5.04 -49.32
CA ARG A 680 -32.39 5.23 -48.06
C ARG A 680 -30.88 5.16 -48.28
N ALA A 681 -30.43 4.23 -49.13
CA ALA A 681 -29.03 4.14 -49.52
C ALA A 681 -28.55 5.44 -50.18
N ILE A 682 -29.29 5.96 -51.16
CA ILE A 682 -29.00 7.23 -51.84
C ILE A 682 -28.97 8.41 -50.86
N ALA A 683 -29.92 8.49 -49.92
CA ALA A 683 -29.93 9.53 -48.90
C ALA A 683 -28.67 9.50 -48.02
N ASP A 684 -28.22 8.31 -47.64
CA ASP A 684 -26.98 8.13 -46.87
C ASP A 684 -25.73 8.47 -47.67
N TYR A 685 -25.63 8.03 -48.94
CA TYR A 685 -24.51 8.42 -49.79
C TYR A 685 -24.48 9.93 -50.06
N ASN A 686 -25.64 10.56 -50.24
CA ASN A 686 -25.75 12.02 -50.34
C ASN A 686 -25.15 12.69 -49.10
N ARG A 687 -25.49 12.19 -47.90
CA ARG A 687 -24.97 12.73 -46.66
C ARG A 687 -23.46 12.49 -46.51
N ALA A 688 -22.98 11.32 -46.89
CA ALA A 688 -21.55 11.00 -46.91
C ALA A 688 -20.77 11.97 -47.81
N ILE A 689 -21.27 12.24 -49.03
CA ILE A 689 -20.66 13.17 -49.99
C ILE A 689 -20.70 14.62 -49.51
N GLN A 690 -21.77 15.03 -48.83
CA GLN A 690 -21.85 16.36 -48.22
C GLN A 690 -20.79 16.56 -47.12
N LEU A 691 -20.51 15.52 -46.34
CA LEU A 691 -19.54 15.56 -45.24
C LEU A 691 -18.09 15.42 -45.75
N ASP A 692 -17.86 14.55 -46.73
CA ASP A 692 -16.58 14.36 -47.40
C ASP A 692 -16.76 14.30 -48.92
N PRO A 693 -16.61 15.44 -49.62
CA PRO A 693 -16.73 15.52 -51.07
C PRO A 693 -15.67 14.73 -51.85
N ASN A 694 -14.61 14.25 -51.19
CA ASN A 694 -13.54 13.46 -51.79
C ASN A 694 -13.69 11.95 -51.54
N LEU A 695 -14.77 11.51 -50.87
CA LEU A 695 -15.03 10.10 -50.59
C LEU A 695 -15.48 9.38 -51.87
N VAL A 696 -14.51 8.83 -52.60
CA VAL A 696 -14.71 8.23 -53.92
C VAL A 696 -15.72 7.08 -53.90
N GLU A 697 -15.67 6.25 -52.86
CA GLU A 697 -16.55 5.12 -52.67
C GLU A 697 -18.02 5.55 -52.61
N ALA A 698 -18.34 6.69 -52.02
CA ALA A 698 -19.72 7.16 -51.89
C ALA A 698 -20.34 7.55 -53.24
N TYR A 699 -19.56 8.13 -54.16
CA TYR A 699 -20.03 8.39 -55.52
C TYR A 699 -20.27 7.08 -56.28
N ASN A 700 -19.32 6.14 -56.23
CA ASN A 700 -19.51 4.84 -56.87
C ASN A 700 -20.75 4.10 -56.33
N ASN A 701 -20.91 4.04 -55.01
CA ASN A 701 -22.03 3.34 -54.38
C ASN A 701 -23.38 4.02 -54.66
N ARG A 702 -23.41 5.36 -54.75
CA ARG A 702 -24.61 6.10 -55.15
C ARG A 702 -24.96 5.87 -56.62
N GLY A 703 -23.97 5.84 -57.50
CA GLY A 703 -24.15 5.47 -58.90
C GLY A 703 -24.73 4.05 -59.05
N ASN A 704 -24.21 3.10 -58.28
CA ASN A 704 -24.72 1.73 -58.25
C ASN A 704 -26.18 1.66 -57.77
N ALA A 705 -26.59 2.55 -56.85
CA ALA A 705 -27.97 2.63 -56.35
C ALA A 705 -28.95 3.30 -57.32
N TYR A 706 -28.48 4.20 -58.19
CA TYR A 706 -29.29 4.75 -59.27
C TYR A 706 -29.54 3.78 -60.41
N TYR A 707 -28.64 2.82 -60.65
CA TYR A 707 -28.77 1.81 -61.72
C TYR A 707 -30.09 1.02 -61.68
N PRO A 708 -30.48 0.33 -60.57
CA PRO A 708 -31.73 -0.42 -60.51
C PRO A 708 -32.97 0.48 -60.60
N LYS A 709 -32.83 1.77 -60.25
CA LYS A 709 -33.89 2.78 -60.41
C LYS A 709 -34.01 3.33 -61.84
N GLN A 710 -33.15 2.89 -62.76
CA GLN A 710 -33.06 3.38 -64.14
C GLN A 710 -32.74 4.87 -64.24
N GLU A 711 -32.19 5.48 -63.19
CA GLU A 711 -31.74 6.87 -63.16
C GLU A 711 -30.32 6.99 -63.77
N TYR A 712 -30.16 6.49 -65.00
CA TYR A 712 -28.85 6.24 -65.63
C TYR A 712 -27.96 7.48 -65.77
N ASP A 713 -28.52 8.65 -66.08
CA ASP A 713 -27.72 9.87 -66.23
C ASP A 713 -27.13 10.34 -64.90
N ARG A 714 -27.85 10.14 -63.78
CA ARG A 714 -27.33 10.42 -62.44
C ARG A 714 -26.22 9.44 -62.05
N ALA A 715 -26.39 8.15 -62.39
CA ALA A 715 -25.36 7.15 -62.17
C ALA A 715 -24.07 7.47 -62.95
N ILE A 716 -24.18 7.85 -64.23
CA ILE A 716 -23.05 8.28 -65.05
C ILE A 716 -22.36 9.51 -64.45
N ALA A 717 -23.12 10.51 -63.98
CA ALA A 717 -22.56 11.69 -63.35
C ALA A 717 -21.72 11.35 -62.09
N ASP A 718 -22.21 10.42 -61.28
CA ASP A 718 -21.49 9.94 -60.09
C ASP A 718 -20.23 9.14 -60.45
N TYR A 719 -20.31 8.25 -61.43
CA TYR A 719 -19.12 7.53 -61.92
C TYR A 719 -18.08 8.48 -62.53
N ASN A 720 -18.51 9.52 -63.26
CA ASN A 720 -17.62 10.55 -63.78
C ASN A 720 -16.87 11.24 -62.64
N GLN A 721 -17.58 11.59 -61.56
CA GLN A 721 -16.97 12.24 -60.40
C GLN A 721 -16.04 11.28 -59.64
N ALA A 722 -16.41 10.02 -59.46
CA ALA A 722 -15.55 9.00 -58.86
C ALA A 722 -14.25 8.80 -59.65
N ILE A 723 -14.34 8.70 -60.98
CA ILE A 723 -13.19 8.58 -61.90
C ILE A 723 -12.32 9.85 -61.87
N LYS A 724 -12.93 11.03 -61.80
CA LYS A 724 -12.20 12.29 -61.68
C LYS A 724 -11.37 12.35 -60.39
N LEU A 725 -11.91 11.86 -59.28
CA LEU A 725 -11.21 11.80 -58.00
C LEU A 725 -10.14 10.70 -57.97
N ASN A 726 -10.42 9.54 -58.56
CA ASN A 726 -9.46 8.44 -58.69
C ASN A 726 -9.60 7.73 -60.06
N PRO A 727 -8.71 8.02 -61.02
CA PRO A 727 -8.75 7.43 -62.36
C PRO A 727 -8.37 5.94 -62.43
N ASN A 728 -7.88 5.33 -61.34
CA ASN A 728 -7.38 3.95 -61.34
C ASN A 728 -8.40 2.92 -60.83
N LEU A 729 -9.69 3.20 -60.96
CA LEU A 729 -10.77 2.35 -60.46
C LEU A 729 -11.43 1.53 -61.58
N ALA A 730 -10.89 0.34 -61.86
CA ALA A 730 -11.39 -0.54 -62.92
C ALA A 730 -12.89 -0.83 -62.82
N GLU A 731 -13.39 -1.09 -61.61
CA GLU A 731 -14.81 -1.40 -61.36
C GLU A 731 -15.74 -0.25 -61.75
N VAL A 732 -15.35 1.01 -61.50
CA VAL A 732 -16.18 2.19 -61.82
C VAL A 732 -16.33 2.35 -63.33
N TYR A 733 -15.26 2.12 -64.09
CA TYR A 733 -15.33 2.09 -65.56
C TYR A 733 -16.20 0.93 -66.05
N GLY A 734 -16.10 -0.26 -65.44
CA GLY A 734 -16.95 -1.41 -65.76
C GLY A 734 -18.45 -1.11 -65.51
N ASN A 735 -18.77 -0.49 -64.38
CA ASN A 735 -20.14 -0.09 -64.03
C ASN A 735 -20.68 0.96 -65.01
N ARG A 736 -19.88 1.97 -65.38
CA ARG A 736 -20.30 2.98 -66.36
C ARG A 736 -20.45 2.41 -67.77
N CYS A 737 -19.57 1.48 -68.17
CA CYS A 737 -19.69 0.71 -69.41
C CYS A 737 -21.04 -0.02 -69.49
N GLN A 738 -21.45 -0.70 -68.42
CA GLN A 738 -22.73 -1.39 -68.36
C GLN A 738 -23.92 -0.44 -68.56
N ILE A 739 -23.85 0.78 -68.02
CA ILE A 739 -24.90 1.79 -68.21
C ILE A 739 -24.93 2.30 -69.65
N TYR A 740 -23.78 2.63 -70.23
CA TYR A 740 -23.73 3.06 -71.64
C TYR A 740 -24.26 1.98 -72.59
N LEU A 741 -23.96 0.71 -72.31
CA LEU A 741 -24.51 -0.42 -73.06
C LEU A 741 -26.04 -0.45 -73.00
N ARG A 742 -26.63 -0.28 -71.81
CA ARG A 742 -28.10 -0.23 -71.64
C ARG A 742 -28.75 0.96 -72.34
N LYS A 743 -28.03 2.08 -72.50
CA LYS A 743 -28.50 3.25 -73.25
C LYS A 743 -28.30 3.13 -74.76
N GLY A 744 -27.64 2.06 -75.25
CA GLY A 744 -27.26 1.92 -76.65
C GLY A 744 -26.09 2.80 -77.10
N GLU A 745 -25.34 3.38 -76.14
CA GLU A 745 -24.15 4.20 -76.41
C GLU A 745 -22.90 3.30 -76.56
N TYR A 746 -22.87 2.44 -77.58
CA TYR A 746 -21.92 1.33 -77.70
C TYR A 746 -20.45 1.75 -77.77
N GLU A 747 -20.09 2.84 -78.48
CA GLU A 747 -18.71 3.31 -78.57
C GLU A 747 -18.16 3.73 -77.20
N ARG A 748 -19.00 4.42 -76.40
CA ARG A 748 -18.64 4.83 -75.04
C ARG A 748 -18.54 3.63 -74.11
N ALA A 749 -19.46 2.68 -74.23
CA ALA A 749 -19.40 1.42 -73.48
C ALA A 749 -18.08 0.68 -73.77
N ILE A 750 -17.72 0.49 -75.03
CA ILE A 750 -16.46 -0.17 -75.42
C ILE A 750 -15.25 0.58 -74.87
N SER A 751 -15.23 1.92 -74.95
CA SER A 751 -14.12 2.71 -74.41
C SER A 751 -13.94 2.51 -72.90
N ASP A 752 -15.03 2.51 -72.14
CA ASP A 752 -14.98 2.32 -70.70
C ASP A 752 -14.60 0.89 -70.32
N CYS A 753 -15.18 -0.10 -70.98
CA CYS A 753 -14.80 -1.49 -70.76
C CYS A 753 -13.33 -1.74 -71.14
N ASN A 754 -12.80 -1.11 -72.19
CA ASN A 754 -11.37 -1.15 -72.51
C ASN A 754 -10.53 -0.58 -71.37
N GLN A 755 -10.91 0.58 -70.83
CA GLN A 755 -10.17 1.19 -69.73
C GLN A 755 -10.24 0.34 -68.46
N ALA A 756 -11.40 -0.24 -68.15
CA ALA A 756 -11.56 -1.19 -67.05
C ALA A 756 -10.60 -2.38 -67.19
N LEU A 757 -10.49 -2.94 -68.39
CA LEU A 757 -9.64 -4.09 -68.68
C LEU A 757 -8.14 -3.76 -68.76
N ILE A 758 -7.78 -2.53 -69.12
CA ILE A 758 -6.39 -2.03 -68.99
C ILE A 758 -5.99 -1.98 -67.52
N LEU A 759 -6.89 -1.50 -66.64
CA LEU A 759 -6.63 -1.37 -65.22
C LEU A 759 -6.68 -2.74 -64.49
N ASN A 760 -7.62 -3.61 -64.86
CA ASN A 760 -7.74 -4.96 -64.34
C ASN A 760 -8.18 -5.95 -65.45
N PRO A 761 -7.25 -6.74 -66.01
CA PRO A 761 -7.54 -7.72 -67.06
C PRO A 761 -8.33 -8.95 -66.59
N LYS A 762 -8.66 -9.06 -65.30
CA LYS A 762 -9.39 -10.21 -64.72
C LYS A 762 -10.83 -9.85 -64.34
N LEU A 763 -11.50 -9.05 -65.17
CA LEU A 763 -12.90 -8.65 -64.97
C LEU A 763 -13.80 -9.31 -66.03
N PRO A 764 -14.39 -10.49 -65.72
CA PRO A 764 -15.24 -11.18 -66.68
C PRO A 764 -16.48 -10.37 -67.06
N ASP A 765 -17.07 -9.59 -66.14
CA ASP A 765 -18.22 -8.72 -66.46
C ASP A 765 -17.86 -7.64 -67.51
N ALA A 766 -16.63 -7.11 -67.47
CA ALA A 766 -16.19 -6.11 -68.44
C ALA A 766 -15.98 -6.73 -69.82
N TYR A 767 -15.44 -7.96 -69.91
CA TYR A 767 -15.39 -8.70 -71.17
C TYR A 767 -16.79 -9.01 -71.70
N TYR A 768 -17.68 -9.51 -70.86
CA TYR A 768 -19.06 -9.80 -71.25
C TYR A 768 -19.77 -8.56 -71.79
N ASN A 769 -19.71 -7.44 -71.06
CA ASN A 769 -20.36 -6.18 -71.47
C ASN A 769 -19.76 -5.62 -72.76
N ARG A 770 -18.43 -5.70 -72.95
CA ARG A 770 -17.77 -5.28 -74.19
C ARG A 770 -18.12 -6.20 -75.37
N GLY A 771 -18.23 -7.50 -75.12
CA GLY A 771 -18.67 -8.49 -76.11
C GLY A 771 -20.08 -8.21 -76.61
N ILE A 772 -21.03 -7.89 -75.72
CA ILE A 772 -22.38 -7.46 -76.11
C ILE A 772 -22.32 -6.17 -76.94
N ALA A 773 -21.55 -5.17 -76.51
CA ALA A 773 -21.39 -3.93 -77.27
C ALA A 773 -20.84 -4.17 -78.69
N TYR A 774 -19.85 -5.06 -78.82
CA TYR A 774 -19.32 -5.45 -80.14
C TYR A 774 -20.32 -6.23 -80.98
N LYS A 775 -21.11 -7.12 -80.37
CA LYS A 775 -22.19 -7.86 -81.04
C LYS A 775 -23.20 -6.89 -81.64
N ASP A 776 -23.66 -5.93 -80.85
CA ASP A 776 -24.69 -4.97 -81.25
C ASP A 776 -24.17 -3.95 -82.29
N GLN A 777 -22.86 -3.71 -82.35
CA GLN A 777 -22.20 -2.98 -83.44
C GLN A 777 -21.89 -3.83 -84.68
N GLY A 778 -22.21 -5.13 -84.69
CA GLY A 778 -21.94 -6.05 -85.81
C GLY A 778 -20.49 -6.55 -85.91
N SER A 779 -19.65 -6.32 -84.89
CA SER A 779 -18.27 -6.81 -84.82
C SER A 779 -18.20 -8.22 -84.21
N THR A 780 -18.73 -9.22 -84.92
CA THR A 780 -18.84 -10.62 -84.45
C THR A 780 -17.52 -11.21 -83.96
N ASP A 781 -16.41 -11.07 -84.70
CA ASP A 781 -15.11 -11.63 -84.31
C ASP A 781 -14.59 -11.11 -82.96
N LYS A 782 -14.84 -9.84 -82.65
CA LYS A 782 -14.44 -9.23 -81.38
C LYS A 782 -15.35 -9.67 -80.25
N ALA A 783 -16.65 -9.79 -80.52
CA ALA A 783 -17.63 -10.28 -79.56
C ALA A 783 -17.33 -11.73 -79.14
N THR A 784 -17.05 -12.62 -80.09
CA THR A 784 -16.68 -14.02 -79.83
C THR A 784 -15.47 -14.11 -78.91
N LYS A 785 -14.38 -13.38 -79.22
CA LYS A 785 -13.16 -13.36 -78.38
C LYS A 785 -13.43 -12.92 -76.95
N ASP A 786 -14.27 -11.91 -76.77
CA ASP A 786 -14.60 -11.41 -75.44
C ASP A 786 -15.45 -12.43 -74.66
N PHE A 787 -16.42 -13.10 -75.28
CA PHE A 787 -17.21 -14.14 -74.63
C PHE A 787 -16.38 -15.39 -74.29
N GLU A 788 -15.49 -15.84 -75.19
CA GLU A 788 -14.54 -16.91 -74.90
C GLU A 788 -13.67 -16.54 -73.68
N LYS A 789 -13.24 -15.27 -73.61
CA LYS A 789 -12.44 -14.79 -72.48
C LYS A 789 -13.20 -14.85 -71.14
N VAL A 790 -14.52 -14.64 -71.14
CA VAL A 790 -15.36 -14.83 -69.94
C VAL A 790 -15.29 -16.28 -69.45
N LEU A 791 -15.29 -17.25 -70.37
CA LEU A 791 -15.22 -18.68 -70.04
C LEU A 791 -13.83 -19.09 -69.56
N GLU A 792 -12.77 -18.48 -70.06
CA GLU A 792 -11.39 -18.71 -69.59
C GLU A 792 -11.14 -18.17 -68.17
N LEU A 793 -11.81 -17.07 -67.81
CA LEU A 793 -11.67 -16.44 -66.51
C LEU A 793 -12.51 -17.13 -65.43
N ASP A 794 -12.09 -16.97 -64.18
CA ASP A 794 -12.87 -17.38 -63.01
C ASP A 794 -14.09 -16.46 -62.89
N SER A 795 -15.25 -16.96 -63.35
CA SER A 795 -16.52 -16.24 -63.45
C SER A 795 -17.66 -17.09 -62.90
N ASP A 796 -18.70 -16.42 -62.39
CA ASP A 796 -19.90 -17.09 -61.88
C ASP A 796 -20.54 -17.95 -62.99
N GLN A 797 -21.09 -19.11 -62.60
CA GLN A 797 -21.80 -20.03 -63.49
C GLN A 797 -22.90 -19.33 -64.31
N GLU A 798 -23.63 -18.37 -63.75
CA GLU A 798 -24.66 -17.62 -64.47
C GLU A 798 -24.06 -16.77 -65.60
N LEU A 799 -22.93 -16.10 -65.34
CA LEU A 799 -22.24 -15.27 -66.34
C LEU A 799 -21.63 -16.14 -67.44
N ARG A 800 -21.09 -17.31 -67.08
CA ARG A 800 -20.61 -18.31 -68.04
C ARG A 800 -21.74 -18.80 -68.96
N GLN A 801 -22.89 -19.18 -68.40
CA GLN A 801 -24.05 -19.61 -69.18
C GLN A 801 -24.55 -18.50 -70.12
N LYS A 802 -24.54 -17.24 -69.65
CA LYS A 802 -24.85 -16.10 -70.50
C LYS A 802 -23.87 -15.99 -71.66
N ALA A 803 -22.57 -16.06 -71.41
CA ALA A 803 -21.54 -16.02 -72.45
C ALA A 803 -21.65 -17.18 -73.45
N GLU A 804 -21.88 -18.42 -72.99
CA GLU A 804 -22.11 -19.59 -73.83
C GLU A 804 -23.32 -19.40 -74.76
N LYS A 805 -24.43 -18.88 -74.22
CA LYS A 805 -25.61 -18.58 -75.02
C LYS A 805 -25.30 -17.54 -76.11
N GLN A 806 -24.52 -16.50 -75.78
CA GLN A 806 -24.11 -15.50 -76.77
C GLN A 806 -23.22 -16.08 -77.87
N LEU A 807 -22.31 -17.02 -77.54
CA LEU A 807 -21.49 -17.73 -78.53
C LEU A 807 -22.33 -18.62 -79.45
N GLN A 808 -23.35 -19.30 -78.92
CA GLN A 808 -24.29 -20.08 -79.72
C GLN A 808 -25.09 -19.20 -80.69
N GLU A 809 -25.56 -18.04 -80.24
CA GLU A 809 -26.28 -17.06 -81.07
C GLU A 809 -25.41 -16.52 -82.22
N LEU A 810 -24.08 -16.45 -82.02
CA LEU A 810 -23.11 -16.00 -83.01
C LEU A 810 -22.68 -17.08 -84.01
N GLY A 811 -23.16 -18.32 -83.86
CA GLY A 811 -22.84 -19.44 -84.76
C GLY A 811 -21.45 -20.05 -84.57
N THR A 812 -20.81 -19.78 -83.42
CA THR A 812 -19.53 -20.40 -83.05
C THR A 812 -19.79 -21.60 -82.13
N LYS A 813 -19.20 -22.74 -82.50
CA LYS A 813 -19.46 -24.09 -81.96
C LYS A 813 -19.13 -24.26 -80.48
#